data_AF-A0A8H7HXS2-F1
#
_entry.id   AF-A0A8H7HXS2-F1
#
_cell.length_a   1.000
_cell.length_b   1.000
_cell.length_c   1.000
_cell.angle_alpha   90.00
_cell.angle_beta   90.00
_cell.angle_gamma   90.00
#
_symmetry.space_group_name_H-M   'P 1'
#
loop_
_entity.id
_entity.type
_entity.pdbx_description
1 polymer ?
#
loop_
_entity_poly.entity_id
_entity_poly.type
_entity_poly.pdbx_seq_one_letter_code
_entity_poly.pdbx_strand_id
1 'polypeptide(L)'
;MLQTPRTRTRSSSPSSSGRSSPVSEAFSGFSSDSDVSSSNTSTSSVFGPSCTRHDRLGAWFLGPKAENINFLKTFLNSVADSTEHARLAYQPDDPKFIGPEMQASAVFQKEMSELDIALKQLVGALSEHSIPFWSPRYNAHMNGDTSLPGMLGYLAAALFNPNNVCTESSPLTSVIERDVGLQLCQMLGYDISNTESSKPWGHIVCGGSVANLESMWAARNMKFYPVSLACAMEPGSPLDFIRDDFKVELCNGETKLFSEASAWELMNLKPETVFEIPERLQNEYAISAGALSGALGPYLIQTCGKDVLEEKFSLKPSKYFVGTTKHYSWPKGAAVTGIGSEHIIDVPVDIDARMSIPKLDEQLHQCLITRTPVYAVVAIMGSTEHGAVDPIKGVVQLRSKYQALGLSFAVHADAAWGGYYASFLHEPDIPQPNGSIVPEQALSDYTRSQLEYLQFADSITIDPHKSGYIPYPAGGLCYRDGRMRYLVTWTNPNVYKDSDGTESMGVYGIEGSKPGASAVGAWLSHRMIGLHKHGYGSLLGESLFSCTKIYTHWATMDMDDSSLIVVPLKAIPAERQQLGQDAIRKQREYIRDTIVNRPNEELVQDAKAMSLLHEMVSDLSINAFACNFRLPNGEVNSDVVEANYLNTRIYERLSVTKVEDNIYDKPLFIQSSQMDQKTYGVCAEVFKSRLGVVGEQDLDILVNCVMSPFPTVANFTKSVTDAFKRIAHEEIETCIFRNTVTAADYKFVVQGTDKMYLTMLPMFNHANYRHQLIVSCDVPLDVMERYREAKAEDPSAVFMLSTASPVELTSILAGSFKAVLHKRSDNGVELSFGSSFEASNIQVIKNKRLDSKYLDLSYSDEMYFYLYGTPTQQHIEHILVASKNVQLTSDQVSLDLTEGSISEDDLARGVIVRMDRLRESVVLPVLPPHTPAFFKSGAEQKITVFRDPHAREKSGPGLTEAYASVSPIASGTIKLGSMVYTDSVDLNMNPLPKGAERPKKKDVSRMSLAERLDAARANFSPQRPSPKPLANKPRVVNIDHHALMAPIVKTGFNVFVFAMVALIALVSATSYVALAYVSRSSRPDMPPMPPTSPMLLAIEHSPSREHLASHAIFNLFLGEPSLYLWLSLVV
;
A
#
# COMPACT_ATOMS: atom_id res chain seq x y z
N MET A 1 -1.73 -25.19 57.24
CA MET A 1 -1.02 -25.46 58.53
C MET A 1 -0.21 -26.74 58.36
N LEU A 2 0.91 -26.87 59.10
CA LEU A 2 1.67 -28.12 59.42
C LEU A 2 2.04 -29.04 58.23
N GLN A 3 3.30 -29.04 57.77
CA GLN A 3 4.43 -29.86 58.28
C GLN A 3 4.31 -31.36 57.94
N THR A 4 5.11 -32.00 57.05
CA THR A 4 6.60 -32.25 57.00
C THR A 4 7.10 -33.27 58.06
N PRO A 5 8.31 -33.86 57.96
CA PRO A 5 9.11 -34.34 56.80
C PRO A 5 9.73 -35.76 57.04
N ARG A 6 10.57 -36.28 56.10
CA ARG A 6 11.85 -37.05 56.30
C ARG A 6 12.30 -37.72 54.97
N THR A 7 13.56 -38.12 54.72
CA THR A 7 14.88 -37.41 54.69
C THR A 7 16.01 -38.41 54.31
N ARG A 8 16.86 -38.10 53.32
CA ARG A 8 18.20 -38.70 53.05
C ARG A 8 18.20 -40.21 52.67
N THR A 9 19.24 -40.84 52.06
CA THR A 9 20.64 -40.43 51.72
C THR A 9 21.11 -41.08 50.38
N ARG A 10 22.42 -41.00 50.04
CA ARG A 10 23.03 -41.30 48.72
C ARG A 10 23.47 -42.77 48.49
N SER A 11 23.68 -43.09 47.19
CA SER A 11 24.83 -43.79 46.56
C SER A 11 24.84 -45.33 46.34
N SER A 12 25.70 -45.70 45.38
CA SER A 12 26.12 -47.04 44.86
C SER A 12 25.14 -47.85 43.98
N SER A 13 25.65 -48.18 42.78
CA SER A 13 25.25 -49.26 41.87
C SER A 13 26.11 -50.53 42.17
N PRO A 14 25.96 -51.72 41.52
CA PRO A 14 25.19 -52.01 40.30
C PRO A 14 24.40 -53.36 40.27
N SER A 15 23.92 -53.71 39.05
CA SER A 15 23.58 -55.05 38.50
C SER A 15 22.15 -55.63 38.62
N SER A 16 21.59 -55.95 37.44
CA SER A 16 20.64 -57.05 37.08
C SER A 16 19.47 -57.38 38.01
N SER A 17 18.18 -57.30 37.62
CA SER A 17 17.56 -57.81 36.38
C SER A 17 16.02 -57.68 36.47
N GLY A 18 15.29 -57.83 35.35
CA GLY A 18 13.86 -58.24 35.38
C GLY A 18 12.84 -57.41 34.60
N ARG A 19 12.64 -57.75 33.31
CA ARG A 19 11.43 -57.52 32.48
C ARG A 19 11.00 -56.07 32.16
N SER A 20 11.34 -55.64 30.94
CA SER A 20 10.63 -54.63 30.13
C SER A 20 10.25 -55.24 28.78
N SER A 21 9.15 -54.80 28.15
CA SER A 21 8.80 -54.99 26.72
C SER A 21 7.38 -54.47 26.41
N PRO A 22 7.01 -54.16 25.14
CA PRO A 22 7.87 -53.49 24.14
C PRO A 22 7.10 -52.52 23.19
N VAL A 23 7.68 -51.37 22.81
CA VAL A 23 7.47 -50.74 21.48
C VAL A 23 8.69 -49.88 21.11
N SER A 24 9.63 -50.41 20.31
CA SER A 24 10.65 -49.60 19.60
C SER A 24 11.53 -50.46 18.67
N GLU A 25 11.06 -50.82 17.46
CA GLU A 25 11.93 -51.47 16.47
C GLU A 25 11.36 -51.32 15.03
N ALA A 26 11.95 -50.44 14.21
CA ALA A 26 11.62 -50.29 12.79
C ALA A 26 12.63 -49.47 11.93
N PHE A 27 13.91 -49.30 12.32
CA PHE A 27 14.89 -48.59 11.48
C PHE A 27 16.34 -49.09 11.65
N SER A 28 16.64 -50.26 11.06
CA SER A 28 18.02 -50.72 10.82
C SER A 28 18.04 -51.84 9.78
N GLY A 29 18.41 -51.55 8.53
CA GLY A 29 18.51 -52.59 7.50
C GLY A 29 18.46 -52.10 6.05
N PHE A 30 19.53 -51.44 5.58
CA PHE A 30 19.85 -51.39 4.15
C PHE A 30 21.36 -51.61 3.97
N SER A 31 21.71 -52.66 3.24
CA SER A 31 23.08 -52.90 2.77
C SER A 31 23.37 -52.06 1.52
N SER A 32 24.60 -51.57 1.40
CA SER A 32 25.10 -51.01 0.16
C SER A 32 25.16 -52.07 -0.94
N ASP A 33 24.67 -51.74 -2.14
CA ASP A 33 25.32 -52.06 -3.42
C ASP A 33 24.57 -51.42 -4.61
N SER A 34 25.13 -50.36 -5.18
CA SER A 34 24.96 -49.94 -6.58
C SER A 34 25.86 -48.75 -6.90
N ASP A 35 26.83 -48.93 -7.79
CA ASP A 35 27.72 -47.88 -8.25
C ASP A 35 26.98 -46.85 -9.13
N VAL A 36 26.97 -45.58 -8.70
CA VAL A 36 26.81 -44.42 -9.60
C VAL A 36 27.84 -43.37 -9.18
N SER A 37 28.67 -42.93 -10.12
CA SER A 37 29.85 -42.12 -9.84
C SER A 37 29.52 -40.67 -9.46
N SER A 38 29.73 -40.33 -8.18
CA SER A 38 29.67 -38.95 -7.69
C SER A 38 30.89 -38.14 -8.12
N SER A 39 30.70 -37.12 -8.95
CA SER A 39 31.73 -36.13 -9.28
C SER A 39 32.00 -35.21 -8.09
N ASN A 40 33.00 -35.56 -7.27
CA ASN A 40 33.41 -34.78 -6.10
C ASN A 40 33.78 -33.34 -6.48
N THR A 41 32.89 -32.41 -6.16
CA THR A 41 33.22 -30.98 -6.00
C THR A 41 33.20 -30.70 -4.50
N SER A 42 34.38 -30.54 -3.91
CA SER A 42 34.56 -30.37 -2.47
C SER A 42 34.15 -28.96 -2.04
N THR A 43 32.88 -28.79 -1.69
CA THR A 43 32.39 -27.62 -0.97
C THR A 43 32.94 -27.64 0.46
N SER A 44 33.97 -26.83 0.72
CA SER A 44 34.41 -26.54 2.08
C SER A 44 33.25 -25.93 2.87
N SER A 45 32.99 -26.41 4.09
CA SER A 45 31.93 -25.86 4.94
C SER A 45 32.14 -24.36 5.13
N VAL A 46 31.16 -23.57 4.71
CA VAL A 46 31.09 -22.12 4.97
C VAL A 46 30.75 -21.86 6.45
N PHE A 47 30.14 -22.84 7.10
CA PHE A 47 29.77 -22.82 8.51
C PHE A 47 30.89 -23.41 9.37
N GLY A 48 31.08 -22.84 10.57
CA GLY A 48 31.96 -23.40 11.60
C GLY A 48 31.41 -24.70 12.23
N PRO A 49 31.85 -25.08 13.45
CA PRO A 49 31.25 -26.20 14.17
C PRO A 49 29.74 -25.96 14.41
N SER A 50 28.95 -27.05 14.42
CA SER A 50 27.48 -27.01 14.47
C SER A 50 26.93 -26.12 15.58
N CYS A 51 25.85 -25.42 15.22
CA CYS A 51 25.36 -24.20 15.85
C CYS A 51 23.91 -24.43 16.29
N THR A 52 23.74 -25.15 17.41
CA THR A 52 22.46 -25.83 17.75
C THR A 52 21.21 -24.93 17.81
N ARG A 53 21.38 -23.61 17.93
CA ARG A 53 20.30 -22.61 17.88
C ARG A 53 19.90 -22.21 16.45
N HIS A 54 20.86 -21.78 15.62
CA HIS A 54 20.61 -21.37 14.24
C HIS A 54 20.28 -22.58 13.35
N ASP A 55 20.93 -23.73 13.58
CA ASP A 55 20.67 -24.99 12.86
C ASP A 55 19.18 -25.39 12.94
N ARG A 56 18.53 -25.11 14.08
CA ARG A 56 17.09 -25.32 14.32
C ARG A 56 16.20 -24.35 13.53
N LEU A 57 16.59 -23.08 13.41
CA LEU A 57 15.86 -22.12 12.57
C LEU A 57 15.97 -22.52 11.09
N GLY A 58 17.14 -22.98 10.65
CA GLY A 58 17.34 -23.53 9.31
C GLY A 58 16.39 -24.69 8.96
N ALA A 59 16.00 -25.50 9.94
CA ALA A 59 15.03 -26.59 9.77
C ALA A 59 13.56 -26.15 9.65
N TRP A 60 13.23 -24.88 9.92
CA TRP A 60 11.87 -24.35 9.85
C TRP A 60 11.48 -23.79 8.46
N PHE A 61 12.40 -23.76 7.49
CA PHE A 61 12.21 -23.14 6.18
C PHE A 61 12.55 -24.11 5.04
N LEU A 62 12.17 -23.77 3.79
CA LEU A 62 12.65 -24.52 2.62
C LEU A 62 14.11 -24.14 2.30
N GLY A 63 14.43 -22.85 2.45
CA GLY A 63 15.80 -22.32 2.46
C GLY A 63 16.17 -21.55 1.18
N PRO A 64 17.15 -20.63 1.24
CA PRO A 64 17.56 -19.76 0.12
C PRO A 64 17.98 -20.45 -1.18
N LYS A 65 18.34 -21.73 -1.13
CA LYS A 65 18.68 -22.61 -2.25
C LYS A 65 17.88 -23.92 -2.24
N ALA A 66 16.74 -23.94 -1.53
CA ALA A 66 15.93 -25.12 -1.28
C ALA A 66 16.72 -26.27 -0.63
N GLU A 67 17.60 -25.93 0.32
CA GLU A 67 18.47 -26.84 1.06
C GLU A 67 17.67 -28.01 1.69
N ASN A 68 16.44 -27.76 2.14
CA ASN A 68 15.56 -28.75 2.75
C ASN A 68 14.61 -29.47 1.77
N ILE A 69 14.80 -29.35 0.44
CA ILE A 69 13.87 -29.87 -0.59
C ILE A 69 13.57 -31.38 -0.46
N ASN A 70 14.52 -32.17 0.05
CA ASN A 70 14.33 -33.61 0.23
C ASN A 70 13.39 -33.91 1.41
N PHE A 71 13.45 -33.12 2.49
CA PHE A 71 12.48 -33.22 3.58
C PHE A 71 11.08 -32.81 3.11
N LEU A 72 10.94 -31.72 2.34
CA LEU A 72 9.66 -31.30 1.76
C LEU A 72 9.04 -32.43 0.91
N LYS A 73 9.80 -33.09 0.04
CA LYS A 73 9.32 -34.26 -0.74
C LYS A 73 8.85 -35.40 0.18
N THR A 74 9.61 -35.74 1.22
CA THR A 74 9.22 -36.79 2.17
C THR A 74 7.92 -36.45 2.92
N PHE A 75 7.76 -35.19 3.35
CA PHE A 75 6.55 -34.74 4.04
C PHE A 75 5.33 -34.70 3.10
N LEU A 76 5.48 -34.25 1.85
CA LEU A 76 4.40 -34.25 0.87
C LEU A 76 3.93 -35.68 0.52
N ASN A 77 4.85 -36.63 0.40
CA ASN A 77 4.49 -38.05 0.25
C ASN A 77 3.71 -38.55 1.48
N SER A 78 4.21 -38.29 2.70
CA SER A 78 3.52 -38.71 3.93
C SER A 78 2.12 -38.10 4.08
N VAL A 79 1.90 -36.87 3.61
CA VAL A 79 0.57 -36.23 3.53
C VAL A 79 -0.32 -36.92 2.50
N ALA A 80 0.21 -37.31 1.33
CA ALA A 80 -0.52 -38.06 0.32
C ALA A 80 -0.90 -39.46 0.82
N ASP A 81 0.04 -40.22 1.38
CA ASP A 81 -0.16 -41.56 1.94
C ASP A 81 -1.23 -41.53 3.05
N SER A 82 -1.16 -40.54 3.95
CA SER A 82 -2.15 -40.34 5.02
C SER A 82 -3.55 -39.99 4.47
N THR A 83 -3.60 -39.25 3.36
CA THR A 83 -4.85 -38.88 2.69
C THR A 83 -5.48 -40.06 1.95
N GLU A 84 -4.68 -40.90 1.29
CA GLU A 84 -5.16 -42.18 0.73
C GLU A 84 -5.70 -43.07 1.84
N HIS A 85 -4.94 -43.28 2.92
CA HIS A 85 -5.37 -44.11 4.04
C HIS A 85 -6.70 -43.61 4.66
N ALA A 86 -6.83 -42.30 4.91
CA ALA A 86 -8.06 -41.70 5.43
C ALA A 86 -9.27 -41.90 4.50
N ARG A 87 -9.07 -41.79 3.18
CA ARG A 87 -10.14 -41.98 2.18
C ARG A 87 -10.52 -43.45 1.97
N LEU A 88 -9.58 -44.38 2.11
CA LEU A 88 -9.85 -45.83 2.04
C LEU A 88 -10.45 -46.40 3.34
N ALA A 89 -10.22 -45.76 4.48
CA ALA A 89 -10.79 -46.17 5.77
C ALA A 89 -12.25 -45.71 5.99
N TYR A 90 -12.71 -44.73 5.22
CA TYR A 90 -14.10 -44.25 5.27
C TYR A 90 -15.00 -45.09 4.36
N GLN A 91 -15.95 -45.82 4.96
CA GLN A 91 -16.83 -46.79 4.28
C GLN A 91 -16.06 -47.78 3.40
N PRO A 92 -15.23 -48.68 4.00
CA PRO A 92 -14.29 -49.54 3.26
C PRO A 92 -14.95 -50.58 2.33
N ASP A 93 -16.27 -50.77 2.43
CA ASP A 93 -17.06 -51.62 1.53
C ASP A 93 -17.50 -50.89 0.23
N ASP A 94 -17.33 -49.55 0.14
CA ASP A 94 -17.68 -48.78 -1.05
C ASP A 94 -16.73 -49.10 -2.23
N PRO A 95 -17.24 -49.20 -3.47
CA PRO A 95 -16.43 -49.54 -4.63
C PRO A 95 -15.50 -48.40 -5.03
N LYS A 96 -14.32 -48.73 -5.57
CA LYS A 96 -13.42 -47.73 -6.19
C LYS A 96 -14.05 -47.15 -7.46
N PHE A 97 -14.70 -46.00 -7.35
CA PHE A 97 -15.36 -45.27 -8.44
C PHE A 97 -14.43 -44.93 -9.64
N ILE A 98 -13.13 -44.81 -9.40
CA ILE A 98 -12.09 -44.66 -10.43
C ILE A 98 -11.24 -45.93 -10.44
N GLY A 99 -11.57 -46.86 -11.35
CA GLY A 99 -10.89 -48.16 -11.47
C GLY A 99 -9.74 -48.18 -12.50
N PRO A 100 -8.90 -49.22 -12.51
CA PRO A 100 -7.75 -49.33 -13.42
C PRO A 100 -8.10 -49.24 -14.92
N GLU A 101 -9.27 -49.74 -15.33
CA GLU A 101 -9.73 -49.63 -16.72
C GLU A 101 -10.01 -48.17 -17.14
N MET A 102 -10.58 -47.37 -16.24
CA MET A 102 -10.78 -45.94 -16.46
C MET A 102 -9.42 -45.23 -16.53
N GLN A 103 -8.50 -45.55 -15.62
CA GLN A 103 -7.16 -44.98 -15.58
C GLN A 103 -6.32 -45.34 -16.81
N ALA A 104 -6.46 -46.55 -17.34
CA ALA A 104 -5.79 -47.01 -18.55
C ALA A 104 -6.43 -46.49 -19.85
N SER A 105 -7.59 -45.82 -19.78
CA SER A 105 -8.26 -45.29 -20.96
C SER A 105 -7.46 -44.15 -21.60
N ALA A 106 -7.48 -44.09 -22.94
CA ALA A 106 -6.77 -43.05 -23.69
C ALA A 106 -7.26 -41.62 -23.36
N VAL A 107 -8.51 -41.47 -22.91
CA VAL A 107 -9.06 -40.19 -22.45
C VAL A 107 -8.42 -39.80 -21.11
N PHE A 108 -8.46 -40.67 -20.10
CA PHE A 108 -7.87 -40.38 -18.78
C PHE A 108 -6.37 -40.08 -18.88
N GLN A 109 -5.62 -40.87 -19.67
CA GLN A 109 -4.19 -40.65 -19.92
C GLN A 109 -3.91 -39.32 -20.63
N LYS A 110 -4.78 -38.87 -21.55
CA LYS A 110 -4.69 -37.54 -22.16
C LYS A 110 -4.89 -36.43 -21.12
N GLU A 111 -5.98 -36.46 -20.35
CA GLU A 111 -6.28 -35.40 -19.36
C GLU A 111 -5.18 -35.30 -18.29
N MET A 112 -4.66 -36.44 -17.82
CA MET A 112 -3.51 -36.47 -16.89
C MET A 112 -2.22 -35.93 -17.51
N SER A 113 -1.97 -36.19 -18.80
CA SER A 113 -0.82 -35.63 -19.51
C SER A 113 -0.95 -34.13 -19.75
N GLU A 114 -2.16 -33.63 -20.00
CA GLU A 114 -2.42 -32.19 -20.17
C GLU A 114 -2.31 -31.44 -18.83
N LEU A 115 -2.73 -32.07 -17.72
CA LEU A 115 -2.49 -31.56 -16.36
C LEU A 115 -1.00 -31.49 -16.01
N ASP A 116 -0.21 -32.53 -16.30
CA ASP A 116 1.23 -32.54 -16.09
C ASP A 116 1.95 -31.43 -16.88
N ILE A 117 1.56 -31.24 -18.15
CA ILE A 117 2.06 -30.15 -18.99
C ILE A 117 1.70 -28.79 -18.39
N ALA A 118 0.42 -28.55 -18.05
CA ALA A 118 -0.04 -27.28 -17.51
C ALA A 118 0.62 -26.95 -16.15
N LEU A 119 0.79 -27.94 -15.28
CA LEU A 119 1.48 -27.77 -14.00
C LEU A 119 2.96 -27.43 -14.18
N LYS A 120 3.67 -28.09 -15.10
CA LYS A 120 5.07 -27.76 -15.43
C LYS A 120 5.21 -26.37 -16.02
N GLN A 121 4.28 -25.93 -16.86
CA GLN A 121 4.26 -24.56 -17.38
C GLN A 121 4.03 -23.53 -16.28
N LEU A 122 3.06 -23.76 -15.38
CA LEU A 122 2.80 -22.88 -14.24
C LEU A 122 4.00 -22.77 -13.30
N VAL A 123 4.61 -23.90 -12.91
CA VAL A 123 5.79 -23.91 -12.03
C VAL A 123 7.00 -23.25 -12.71
N GLY A 124 7.18 -23.44 -14.02
CA GLY A 124 8.22 -22.74 -14.80
C GLY A 124 8.03 -21.22 -14.79
N ALA A 125 6.84 -20.74 -15.16
CA ALA A 125 6.53 -19.31 -15.18
C ALA A 125 6.60 -18.66 -13.78
N LEU A 126 6.17 -19.37 -12.73
CA LEU A 126 6.37 -18.92 -11.34
C LEU A 126 7.85 -18.81 -10.99
N SER A 127 8.69 -19.74 -11.45
CA SER A 127 10.15 -19.72 -11.19
C SER A 127 10.88 -18.61 -11.95
N GLU A 128 10.34 -18.13 -13.08
CA GLU A 128 10.94 -17.09 -13.91
C GLU A 128 10.46 -15.67 -13.54
N HIS A 129 9.20 -15.51 -13.14
CA HIS A 129 8.56 -14.20 -12.96
C HIS A 129 8.18 -13.84 -11.50
N SER A 130 8.30 -14.75 -10.53
CA SER A 130 8.01 -14.42 -9.12
C SER A 130 9.15 -13.67 -8.45
N ILE A 131 8.82 -12.77 -7.52
CA ILE A 131 9.81 -12.13 -6.66
C ILE A 131 10.46 -13.19 -5.76
N PRO A 132 11.81 -13.25 -5.67
CA PRO A 132 12.51 -14.30 -4.92
C PRO A 132 12.54 -14.02 -3.41
N PHE A 133 11.37 -14.02 -2.76
CA PHE A 133 11.21 -13.75 -1.31
C PHE A 133 12.03 -14.69 -0.42
N TRP A 134 12.32 -15.91 -0.89
CA TRP A 134 13.18 -16.89 -0.21
C TRP A 134 14.66 -16.48 -0.15
N SER A 135 15.09 -15.54 -0.99
CA SER A 135 16.48 -15.12 -1.05
C SER A 135 16.79 -14.03 -0.01
N PRO A 136 17.87 -14.12 0.77
CA PRO A 136 18.36 -13.03 1.63
C PRO A 136 18.84 -11.79 0.87
N ARG A 137 18.73 -11.76 -0.48
CA ARG A 137 18.82 -10.55 -1.30
C ARG A 137 17.51 -9.74 -1.29
N TYR A 138 16.37 -10.36 -1.00
CA TYR A 138 15.10 -9.68 -0.79
C TYR A 138 15.07 -8.99 0.57
N ASN A 139 14.88 -7.67 0.56
CA ASN A 139 15.09 -6.77 1.69
C ASN A 139 14.13 -5.57 1.61
N ALA A 140 12.89 -5.78 1.13
CA ALA A 140 11.97 -4.72 0.71
C ALA A 140 10.71 -4.61 1.59
N HIS A 141 9.62 -5.29 1.23
CA HIS A 141 8.34 -5.30 1.97
C HIS A 141 8.31 -6.41 3.04
N MET A 142 7.20 -6.48 3.80
CA MET A 142 6.86 -7.53 4.77
C MET A 142 6.58 -8.90 4.11
N ASN A 143 7.52 -9.45 3.35
CA ASN A 143 7.49 -10.79 2.76
C ASN A 143 8.87 -11.48 2.89
N GLY A 144 8.89 -12.81 2.94
CA GLY A 144 10.09 -13.63 3.05
C GLY A 144 9.83 -15.10 2.66
N ASP A 145 10.75 -16.02 2.98
CA ASP A 145 10.45 -17.46 2.93
C ASP A 145 9.36 -17.79 3.96
N THR A 146 8.42 -18.68 3.62
CA THR A 146 7.38 -19.12 4.54
C THR A 146 7.84 -20.30 5.37
N SER A 147 7.38 -20.38 6.62
CA SER A 147 7.62 -21.53 7.48
C SER A 147 7.13 -22.83 6.81
N LEU A 148 8.03 -23.80 6.71
CA LEU A 148 7.77 -25.16 6.25
C LEU A 148 6.59 -25.82 6.99
N PRO A 149 6.45 -25.72 8.34
CA PRO A 149 5.24 -26.21 9.01
C PRO A 149 3.96 -25.45 8.62
N GLY A 150 4.02 -24.14 8.40
CA GLY A 150 2.86 -23.36 7.95
C GLY A 150 2.35 -23.78 6.57
N MET A 151 3.28 -23.95 5.62
CA MET A 151 2.98 -24.45 4.27
C MET A 151 2.43 -25.89 4.30
N LEU A 152 3.06 -26.80 5.05
CA LEU A 152 2.62 -28.20 5.13
C LEU A 152 1.24 -28.33 5.80
N GLY A 153 0.96 -27.55 6.85
CA GLY A 153 -0.34 -27.55 7.51
C GLY A 153 -1.47 -27.09 6.58
N TYR A 154 -1.23 -26.03 5.81
CA TYR A 154 -2.18 -25.54 4.81
C TYR A 154 -2.44 -26.59 3.71
N LEU A 155 -1.37 -27.16 3.12
CA LEU A 155 -1.47 -28.15 2.05
C LEU A 155 -2.17 -29.44 2.49
N ALA A 156 -1.88 -29.94 3.69
CA ALA A 156 -2.54 -31.12 4.24
C ALA A 156 -4.05 -30.90 4.45
N ALA A 157 -4.45 -29.75 4.99
CA ALA A 157 -5.86 -29.41 5.20
C ALA A 157 -6.61 -29.14 3.88
N ALA A 158 -5.94 -28.57 2.86
CA ALA A 158 -6.54 -28.31 1.56
C ALA A 158 -7.04 -29.60 0.85
N LEU A 159 -6.42 -30.76 1.11
CA LEU A 159 -6.88 -32.06 0.59
C LEU A 159 -8.22 -32.55 1.17
N PHE A 160 -8.69 -31.92 2.26
CA PHE A 160 -10.01 -32.14 2.86
C PHE A 160 -10.97 -30.96 2.63
N ASN A 161 -10.46 -29.80 2.20
CA ASN A 161 -11.19 -28.56 1.90
C ASN A 161 -12.26 -28.15 2.96
N PRO A 162 -11.94 -28.10 4.27
CA PRO A 162 -12.92 -27.76 5.30
C PRO A 162 -13.23 -26.26 5.29
N ASN A 163 -14.52 -25.93 5.47
CA ASN A 163 -15.00 -24.55 5.50
C ASN A 163 -15.39 -24.15 6.94
N ASN A 164 -14.61 -23.28 7.55
CA ASN A 164 -14.77 -22.84 8.94
C ASN A 164 -15.96 -21.88 9.16
N VAL A 165 -16.79 -21.62 8.13
CA VAL A 165 -18.03 -20.86 8.30
C VAL A 165 -19.00 -21.53 9.29
N CYS A 166 -19.12 -22.86 9.24
CA CYS A 166 -19.96 -23.63 10.14
C CYS A 166 -19.30 -24.94 10.57
N THR A 167 -19.58 -25.34 11.82
CA THR A 167 -18.89 -26.44 12.50
C THR A 167 -19.19 -27.80 11.86
N GLU A 168 -20.34 -27.97 11.21
CA GLU A 168 -20.69 -29.20 10.49
C GLU A 168 -19.82 -29.46 9.24
N SER A 169 -19.33 -28.41 8.56
CA SER A 169 -18.40 -28.53 7.43
C SER A 169 -16.92 -28.45 7.84
N SER A 170 -16.62 -28.41 9.14
CA SER A 170 -15.27 -28.14 9.66
C SER A 170 -15.01 -28.55 11.12
N PRO A 171 -15.55 -29.68 11.64
CA PRO A 171 -15.61 -29.90 13.09
C PRO A 171 -14.24 -29.91 13.77
N LEU A 172 -13.20 -30.40 13.09
CA LEU A 172 -11.82 -30.33 13.57
C LEU A 172 -11.20 -28.93 13.37
N THR A 173 -11.34 -28.32 12.19
CA THR A 173 -10.62 -27.09 11.86
C THR A 173 -11.24 -25.84 12.47
N SER A 174 -12.53 -25.85 12.83
CA SER A 174 -13.14 -24.82 13.69
C SER A 174 -12.55 -24.85 15.11
N VAL A 175 -12.36 -26.04 15.70
CA VAL A 175 -11.69 -26.19 17.01
C VAL A 175 -10.22 -25.76 16.95
N ILE A 176 -9.52 -26.10 15.86
CA ILE A 176 -8.14 -25.62 15.61
C ILE A 176 -8.09 -24.10 15.48
N GLU A 177 -9.08 -23.46 14.84
CA GLU A 177 -9.12 -21.99 14.76
C GLU A 177 -9.40 -21.33 16.13
N ARG A 178 -10.27 -21.92 16.97
CA ARG A 178 -10.49 -21.47 18.34
C ARG A 178 -9.24 -21.62 19.22
N ASP A 179 -8.50 -22.72 19.07
CA ASP A 179 -7.19 -22.94 19.71
C ASP A 179 -6.16 -21.89 19.24
N VAL A 180 -6.00 -21.69 17.93
CA VAL A 180 -5.13 -20.63 17.37
C VAL A 180 -5.52 -19.24 17.89
N GLY A 181 -6.81 -18.92 17.95
CA GLY A 181 -7.31 -17.66 18.52
C GLY A 181 -6.91 -17.46 19.98
N LEU A 182 -7.01 -18.51 20.81
CA LEU A 182 -6.58 -18.49 22.22
C LEU A 182 -5.05 -18.42 22.37
N GLN A 183 -4.30 -19.13 21.53
CA GLN A 183 -2.83 -19.07 21.48
C GLN A 183 -2.35 -17.64 21.18
N LEU A 184 -2.99 -16.96 20.20
CA LEU A 184 -2.69 -15.57 19.87
C LEU A 184 -3.09 -14.62 21.02
N CYS A 185 -4.27 -14.80 21.62
CA CYS A 185 -4.69 -14.03 22.81
C CYS A 185 -3.67 -14.14 23.96
N GLN A 186 -3.21 -15.36 24.26
CA GLN A 186 -2.23 -15.61 25.33
C GLN A 186 -0.87 -14.97 25.03
N MET A 187 -0.37 -15.11 23.79
CA MET A 187 0.88 -14.47 23.36
C MET A 187 0.79 -12.94 23.44
N LEU A 188 -0.37 -12.35 23.15
CA LEU A 188 -0.63 -10.92 23.25
C LEU A 188 -0.88 -10.43 24.71
N GLY A 189 -0.84 -11.34 25.69
CA GLY A 189 -0.93 -11.04 27.11
C GLY A 189 -2.35 -11.01 27.68
N TYR A 190 -3.37 -11.42 26.93
CA TYR A 190 -4.72 -11.58 27.48
C TYR A 190 -4.83 -12.84 28.36
N ASP A 191 -5.60 -12.74 29.45
CA ASP A 191 -5.80 -13.85 30.38
C ASP A 191 -6.79 -14.90 29.84
N ILE A 192 -6.25 -15.93 29.19
CA ILE A 192 -7.02 -17.10 28.74
C ILE A 192 -7.42 -18.07 29.85
N SER A 193 -6.94 -17.87 31.10
CA SER A 193 -7.31 -18.69 32.25
C SER A 193 -8.66 -18.27 32.84
N ASN A 194 -9.15 -17.08 32.50
CA ASN A 194 -10.50 -16.63 32.82
C ASN A 194 -11.56 -17.62 32.26
N THR A 195 -12.46 -18.08 33.13
CA THR A 195 -13.55 -19.02 32.82
C THR A 195 -14.93 -18.34 32.78
N GLU A 196 -15.00 -17.03 32.98
CA GLU A 196 -16.23 -16.24 32.93
C GLU A 196 -16.61 -15.88 31.48
N SER A 197 -17.80 -15.29 31.31
CA SER A 197 -18.35 -14.85 30.01
C SER A 197 -17.40 -13.92 29.23
N SER A 198 -16.56 -13.16 29.93
CA SER A 198 -15.61 -12.20 29.38
C SER A 198 -14.31 -12.83 28.85
N LYS A 199 -14.18 -14.15 28.84
CA LYS A 199 -12.97 -14.86 28.37
C LYS A 199 -12.49 -14.36 26.99
N PRO A 200 -11.17 -14.16 26.77
CA PRO A 200 -10.65 -13.70 25.48
C PRO A 200 -11.07 -14.56 24.28
N TRP A 201 -11.25 -13.90 23.14
CA TRP A 201 -11.64 -14.56 21.89
C TRP A 201 -10.86 -13.99 20.71
N GLY A 202 -10.38 -14.88 19.84
CA GLY A 202 -9.78 -14.49 18.58
C GLY A 202 -10.08 -15.51 17.49
N HIS A 203 -9.88 -15.10 16.25
CA HIS A 203 -10.10 -15.91 15.06
C HIS A 203 -9.18 -15.48 13.91
N ILE A 204 -9.14 -16.28 12.84
CA ILE A 204 -8.37 -16.00 11.63
C ILE A 204 -9.24 -15.22 10.63
N VAL A 205 -8.66 -14.25 9.93
CA VAL A 205 -9.29 -13.52 8.80
C VAL A 205 -8.40 -13.63 7.57
N CYS A 206 -8.89 -13.23 6.40
CA CYS A 206 -8.10 -13.22 5.17
C CYS A 206 -6.92 -12.22 5.22
N GLY A 207 -6.94 -11.25 6.14
CA GLY A 207 -5.81 -10.35 6.44
C GLY A 207 -6.18 -9.17 7.34
N GLY A 208 -5.18 -8.51 7.92
CA GLY A 208 -5.35 -7.39 8.85
C GLY A 208 -6.17 -6.20 8.34
N SER A 209 -6.36 -6.06 7.01
CA SER A 209 -7.36 -5.12 6.45
C SER A 209 -8.80 -5.43 6.89
N VAL A 210 -9.14 -6.70 7.08
CA VAL A 210 -10.45 -7.14 7.57
C VAL A 210 -10.50 -7.15 9.09
N ALA A 211 -9.41 -7.52 9.79
CA ALA A 211 -9.34 -7.39 11.25
C ALA A 211 -9.53 -5.93 11.73
N ASN A 212 -8.93 -4.95 11.04
CA ASN A 212 -9.16 -3.52 11.34
C ASN A 212 -10.58 -3.06 10.98
N LEU A 213 -11.22 -3.68 9.99
CA LEU A 213 -12.61 -3.40 9.61
C LEU A 213 -13.58 -3.96 10.66
N GLU A 214 -13.35 -5.18 11.14
CA GLU A 214 -14.10 -5.85 12.19
C GLU A 214 -13.94 -5.15 13.54
N SER A 215 -12.71 -4.78 13.93
CA SER A 215 -12.47 -4.02 15.17
C SER A 215 -13.14 -2.64 15.14
N MET A 216 -13.14 -1.98 13.97
CA MET A 216 -13.89 -0.75 13.75
C MET A 216 -15.40 -0.97 13.82
N TRP A 217 -15.93 -2.00 13.17
CA TRP A 217 -17.36 -2.33 13.19
C TRP A 217 -17.86 -2.68 14.60
N ALA A 218 -17.09 -3.49 15.34
CA ALA A 218 -17.36 -3.84 16.73
C ALA A 218 -17.35 -2.61 17.66
N ALA A 219 -16.30 -1.76 17.59
CA ALA A 219 -16.22 -0.55 18.41
C ALA A 219 -17.26 0.53 18.02
N ARG A 220 -17.65 0.61 16.74
CA ARG A 220 -18.79 1.43 16.27
C ARG A 220 -20.09 0.97 16.93
N ASN A 221 -20.37 -0.33 16.90
CA ASN A 221 -21.61 -0.89 17.44
C ASN A 221 -21.62 -0.84 18.98
N MET A 222 -20.48 -1.08 19.63
CA MET A 222 -20.27 -0.89 21.08
C MET A 222 -20.70 0.53 21.51
N LYS A 223 -20.23 1.55 20.79
CA LYS A 223 -20.44 2.95 21.16
C LYS A 223 -21.92 3.34 21.17
N PHE A 224 -22.72 2.77 20.27
CA PHE A 224 -24.17 3.05 20.17
C PHE A 224 -25.07 2.05 20.93
N TYR A 225 -24.55 0.94 21.44
CA TYR A 225 -25.34 -0.04 22.18
C TYR A 225 -26.09 0.57 23.39
N PRO A 226 -25.50 1.47 24.22
CA PRO A 226 -26.23 2.10 25.34
C PRO A 226 -27.40 2.99 24.89
N VAL A 227 -27.25 3.80 23.83
CA VAL A 227 -28.35 4.63 23.31
C VAL A 227 -29.41 3.80 22.55
N SER A 228 -29.02 2.64 22.00
CA SER A 228 -29.97 1.64 21.48
C SER A 228 -30.84 1.05 22.60
N LEU A 229 -30.22 0.69 23.73
CA LEU A 229 -30.92 0.20 24.93
C LEU A 229 -31.78 1.27 25.58
N ALA A 230 -31.36 2.54 25.58
CA ALA A 230 -32.16 3.64 26.09
C ALA A 230 -33.50 3.77 25.33
N CYS A 231 -33.51 3.54 24.01
CA CYS A 231 -34.74 3.47 23.21
C CYS A 231 -35.60 2.25 23.58
N ALA A 232 -34.97 1.10 23.83
CA ALA A 232 -35.67 -0.12 24.28
C ALA A 232 -36.21 -0.04 25.72
N MET A 233 -35.92 1.05 26.45
CA MET A 233 -36.45 1.39 27.78
C MET A 233 -37.31 2.67 27.79
N GLU A 234 -37.75 3.20 26.64
CA GLU A 234 -38.69 4.33 26.59
C GLU A 234 -40.10 3.94 27.06
N PRO A 235 -40.94 4.88 27.55
CA PRO A 235 -42.29 4.57 28.03
C PRO A 235 -43.13 3.80 27.01
N GLY A 236 -43.60 2.61 27.38
CA GLY A 236 -44.33 1.68 26.51
C GLY A 236 -43.48 0.80 25.58
N SER A 237 -42.15 0.83 25.70
CA SER A 237 -41.23 -0.09 25.01
C SER A 237 -41.06 -1.43 25.76
N PRO A 238 -40.43 -2.47 25.15
CA PRO A 238 -40.35 -3.80 25.76
C PRO A 238 -39.60 -3.90 27.10
N LEU A 239 -38.69 -2.97 27.42
CA LEU A 239 -37.90 -2.99 28.66
C LEU A 239 -38.22 -1.79 29.60
N ASP A 240 -39.34 -1.09 29.36
CA ASP A 240 -39.83 0.00 30.21
C ASP A 240 -40.00 -0.43 31.70
N PHE A 241 -40.33 -1.71 31.92
CA PHE A 241 -40.54 -2.27 33.27
C PHE A 241 -39.29 -2.32 34.17
N ILE A 242 -38.08 -2.07 33.64
CA ILE A 242 -36.82 -1.95 34.42
C ILE A 242 -36.23 -0.53 34.41
N ARG A 243 -36.90 0.42 33.74
CA ARG A 243 -36.48 1.81 33.54
C ARG A 243 -36.11 2.54 34.83
N ASP A 244 -36.84 2.24 35.91
CA ASP A 244 -36.74 2.95 37.20
C ASP A 244 -35.84 2.24 38.23
N ASP A 245 -35.21 1.11 37.88
CA ASP A 245 -34.28 0.39 38.77
C ASP A 245 -32.89 0.10 38.17
N PHE A 246 -32.80 -0.17 36.86
CA PHE A 246 -31.53 -0.58 36.24
C PHE A 246 -30.47 0.53 36.27
N LYS A 247 -29.40 0.29 37.03
CA LYS A 247 -28.28 1.23 37.20
C LYS A 247 -27.04 0.81 36.42
N VAL A 248 -26.21 1.77 36.05
CA VAL A 248 -24.88 1.55 35.44
C VAL A 248 -23.82 2.43 36.11
N GLU A 249 -22.56 1.97 36.05
CA GLU A 249 -21.41 2.79 36.39
C GLU A 249 -21.01 3.63 35.17
N LEU A 250 -20.92 4.95 35.35
CA LEU A 250 -20.38 5.87 34.36
C LEU A 250 -18.84 5.81 34.35
N CYS A 251 -18.18 6.29 33.29
CA CYS A 251 -16.72 6.16 33.20
C CYS A 251 -15.93 6.88 34.31
N ASN A 252 -16.52 7.86 34.99
CA ASN A 252 -15.95 8.54 36.16
C ASN A 252 -16.06 7.72 37.48
N GLY A 253 -16.74 6.56 37.46
CA GLY A 253 -17.02 5.73 38.63
C GLY A 253 -18.33 6.06 39.37
N GLU A 254 -19.15 6.98 38.86
CA GLU A 254 -20.46 7.32 39.42
C GLU A 254 -21.50 6.27 39.03
N THR A 255 -22.25 5.72 39.99
CA THR A 255 -23.37 4.82 39.69
C THR A 255 -24.67 5.61 39.56
N LYS A 256 -25.32 5.51 38.40
CA LYS A 256 -26.51 6.29 38.04
C LYS A 256 -27.63 5.38 37.52
N LEU A 257 -28.89 5.80 37.65
CA LEU A 257 -30.01 5.12 36.99
C LEU A 257 -29.87 5.28 35.47
N PHE A 258 -30.01 4.20 34.70
CA PHE A 258 -29.71 4.18 33.27
C PHE A 258 -30.63 5.12 32.48
N SER A 259 -31.89 5.25 32.89
CA SER A 259 -32.87 6.16 32.28
C SER A 259 -32.65 7.65 32.60
N GLU A 260 -31.80 7.97 33.58
CA GLU A 260 -31.35 9.32 33.93
C GLU A 260 -29.98 9.66 33.32
N ALA A 261 -29.29 8.69 32.72
CA ALA A 261 -28.03 8.93 32.02
C ALA A 261 -28.28 9.71 30.73
N SER A 262 -27.64 10.87 30.61
CA SER A 262 -27.67 11.70 29.41
C SER A 262 -26.98 11.01 28.23
N ALA A 263 -27.32 11.43 27.01
CA ALA A 263 -26.70 10.89 25.80
C ALA A 263 -25.16 11.00 25.80
N TRP A 264 -24.59 12.02 26.48
CA TRP A 264 -23.13 12.11 26.66
C TRP A 264 -22.58 11.04 27.60
N GLU A 265 -23.26 10.79 28.73
CA GLU A 265 -22.86 9.76 29.70
C GLU A 265 -22.98 8.34 29.09
N LEU A 266 -24.09 8.07 28.39
CA LEU A 266 -24.34 6.81 27.67
C LEU A 266 -23.31 6.55 26.57
N MET A 267 -22.97 7.56 25.76
CA MET A 267 -21.91 7.44 24.74
C MET A 267 -20.49 7.39 25.33
N ASN A 268 -20.34 7.47 26.65
CA ASN A 268 -19.07 7.41 27.37
C ASN A 268 -19.06 6.39 28.52
N LEU A 269 -19.87 5.33 28.47
CA LEU A 269 -19.63 4.16 29.32
C LEU A 269 -18.25 3.53 29.01
N LYS A 270 -17.71 2.74 29.94
CA LYS A 270 -16.47 1.97 29.72
C LYS A 270 -16.76 0.77 28.82
N PRO A 271 -15.83 0.31 27.96
CA PRO A 271 -16.03 -0.90 27.13
C PRO A 271 -16.55 -2.09 27.94
N GLU A 272 -15.91 -2.40 29.06
CA GLU A 272 -16.29 -3.45 30.02
C GLU A 272 -17.73 -3.30 30.50
N THR A 273 -18.14 -2.09 30.91
CA THR A 273 -19.52 -1.80 31.35
C THR A 273 -20.54 -2.02 30.23
N VAL A 274 -20.19 -1.78 28.96
CA VAL A 274 -21.08 -2.07 27.83
C VAL A 274 -21.19 -3.58 27.59
N PHE A 275 -20.09 -4.32 27.70
CA PHE A 275 -20.06 -5.78 27.52
C PHE A 275 -20.80 -6.55 28.62
N GLU A 276 -20.87 -5.99 29.83
CA GLU A 276 -21.59 -6.57 30.98
C GLU A 276 -23.12 -6.43 30.89
N ILE A 277 -23.65 -5.42 30.18
CA ILE A 277 -25.09 -5.12 30.15
C ILE A 277 -25.98 -6.34 29.80
N PRO A 278 -25.72 -7.14 28.76
CA PRO A 278 -26.58 -8.29 28.43
C PRO A 278 -26.69 -9.32 29.56
N GLU A 279 -25.57 -9.56 30.23
CA GLU A 279 -25.44 -10.52 31.33
C GLU A 279 -26.08 -9.99 32.61
N ARG A 280 -25.89 -8.70 32.91
CA ARG A 280 -26.58 -8.02 34.01
C ARG A 280 -28.09 -8.02 33.82
N LEU A 281 -28.58 -7.73 32.62
CA LEU A 281 -30.03 -7.79 32.31
C LEU A 281 -30.60 -9.21 32.47
N GLN A 282 -29.82 -10.25 32.13
CA GLN A 282 -30.21 -11.63 32.36
C GLN A 282 -30.18 -12.02 33.84
N ASN A 283 -29.16 -11.59 34.60
CA ASN A 283 -28.96 -12.01 35.99
C ASN A 283 -29.79 -11.21 37.01
N GLU A 284 -30.02 -9.91 36.76
CA GLU A 284 -30.80 -9.03 37.65
C GLU A 284 -32.32 -9.12 37.38
N TYR A 285 -32.75 -9.28 36.11
CA TYR A 285 -34.17 -9.20 35.71
C TYR A 285 -34.69 -10.42 34.93
N ALA A 286 -33.92 -11.51 34.86
CA ALA A 286 -34.27 -12.74 34.11
C ALA A 286 -34.54 -12.54 32.60
N ILE A 287 -34.04 -11.44 32.00
CA ILE A 287 -34.23 -11.15 30.57
C ILE A 287 -33.34 -12.10 29.76
N SER A 288 -33.92 -13.09 29.09
CA SER A 288 -33.15 -14.02 28.25
C SER A 288 -32.53 -13.32 27.05
N ALA A 289 -31.35 -13.80 26.61
CA ALA A 289 -30.65 -13.27 25.44
C ALA A 289 -31.53 -13.19 24.17
N GLY A 290 -32.48 -14.11 23.98
CA GLY A 290 -33.46 -14.06 22.89
C GLY A 290 -34.46 -12.91 23.03
N ALA A 291 -35.00 -12.69 24.23
CA ALA A 291 -35.89 -11.57 24.52
C ALA A 291 -35.17 -10.22 24.38
N LEU A 292 -33.93 -10.12 24.88
CA LEU A 292 -33.09 -8.92 24.73
C LEU A 292 -32.78 -8.61 23.26
N SER A 293 -32.46 -9.63 22.46
CA SER A 293 -32.22 -9.46 21.02
C SER A 293 -33.47 -9.00 20.28
N GLY A 294 -34.66 -9.52 20.64
CA GLY A 294 -35.94 -9.06 20.09
C GLY A 294 -36.30 -7.62 20.50
N ALA A 295 -36.02 -7.23 21.74
CA ALA A 295 -36.27 -5.89 22.27
C ALA A 295 -35.35 -4.81 21.67
N LEU A 296 -34.06 -5.13 21.50
CA LEU A 296 -33.05 -4.23 20.93
C LEU A 296 -33.08 -4.17 19.40
N GLY A 297 -33.53 -5.24 18.73
CA GLY A 297 -33.47 -5.41 17.28
C GLY A 297 -33.84 -4.18 16.44
N PRO A 298 -34.96 -3.47 16.72
CA PRO A 298 -35.35 -2.26 15.98
C PRO A 298 -34.43 -1.04 16.19
N TYR A 299 -33.72 -0.98 17.30
CA TYR A 299 -32.96 0.19 17.76
C TYR A 299 -31.44 0.06 17.56
N LEU A 300 -30.92 -1.15 17.34
CA LEU A 300 -29.51 -1.38 17.03
C LEU A 300 -29.11 -0.66 15.73
N ILE A 301 -27.92 -0.05 15.70
CA ILE A 301 -27.41 0.65 14.50
C ILE A 301 -27.09 -0.30 13.33
N GLN A 302 -26.98 -1.59 13.61
CA GLN A 302 -26.97 -2.67 12.62
C GLN A 302 -28.28 -2.73 11.81
N THR A 303 -29.40 -2.32 12.42
CA THR A 303 -30.75 -2.32 11.81
C THR A 303 -31.18 -0.94 11.32
N CYS A 304 -31.05 0.09 12.17
CA CYS A 304 -31.58 1.44 11.88
C CYS A 304 -30.55 2.40 11.26
N GLY A 305 -29.27 2.04 11.23
CA GLY A 305 -28.17 2.95 10.91
C GLY A 305 -27.80 3.86 12.09
N LYS A 306 -26.55 4.34 12.14
CA LYS A 306 -26.10 5.20 13.26
C LYS A 306 -26.80 6.56 13.28
N ASP A 307 -27.11 7.10 12.08
CA ASP A 307 -27.51 8.49 11.90
C ASP A 307 -28.89 8.77 12.52
N VAL A 308 -29.77 7.76 12.56
CA VAL A 308 -31.08 7.82 13.24
C VAL A 308 -30.92 8.02 14.75
N LEU A 309 -29.92 7.39 15.37
CA LEU A 309 -29.60 7.60 16.78
C LEU A 309 -28.81 8.90 17.00
N GLU A 310 -27.95 9.29 16.06
CA GLU A 310 -27.25 10.59 16.12
C GLU A 310 -28.26 11.76 16.10
N GLU A 311 -29.26 11.71 15.22
CA GLU A 311 -30.36 12.69 15.19
C GLU A 311 -31.21 12.63 16.48
N LYS A 312 -31.74 11.45 16.84
CA LYS A 312 -32.64 11.28 17.99
C LYS A 312 -32.04 11.79 19.31
N PHE A 313 -30.75 11.56 19.53
CA PHE A 313 -30.05 11.97 20.75
C PHE A 313 -29.25 13.28 20.59
N SER A 314 -29.36 13.96 19.44
CA SER A 314 -28.62 15.19 19.11
C SER A 314 -27.09 15.05 19.32
N LEU A 315 -26.55 13.90 18.92
CA LEU A 315 -25.14 13.55 19.07
C LEU A 315 -24.32 14.14 17.93
N LYS A 316 -23.04 14.38 18.20
CA LYS A 316 -22.04 14.66 17.16
C LYS A 316 -21.49 13.35 16.60
N PRO A 317 -21.24 13.25 15.28
CA PRO A 317 -20.53 12.13 14.69
C PRO A 317 -19.24 11.83 15.44
N SER A 318 -19.11 10.59 15.92
CA SER A 318 -18.02 10.18 16.80
C SER A 318 -16.71 9.98 16.03
N LYS A 319 -15.57 10.09 16.72
CA LYS A 319 -14.22 10.10 16.11
C LYS A 319 -13.40 8.86 16.41
N TYR A 320 -12.49 8.50 15.50
CA TYR A 320 -11.32 7.68 15.77
C TYR A 320 -10.07 8.57 15.83
N PHE A 321 -9.06 8.11 16.57
CA PHE A 321 -7.71 8.67 16.55
C PHE A 321 -6.69 7.59 16.19
N VAL A 322 -5.72 7.91 15.33
CA VAL A 322 -4.64 7.01 14.91
C VAL A 322 -3.41 7.83 14.54
N GLY A 323 -2.19 7.29 14.69
CA GLY A 323 -0.98 7.98 14.24
C GLY A 323 -1.00 8.22 12.74
N THR A 324 -0.46 9.35 12.25
CA THR A 324 -0.54 9.69 10.80
C THR A 324 0.05 8.60 9.88
N THR A 325 0.99 7.80 10.40
CA THR A 325 1.60 6.59 9.80
C THR A 325 0.64 5.40 9.62
N LYS A 326 -0.68 5.62 9.77
CA LYS A 326 -1.75 4.62 9.60
C LYS A 326 -1.65 3.87 8.27
N HIS A 327 -1.86 2.56 8.32
CA HIS A 327 -2.11 1.76 7.13
C HIS A 327 -3.45 2.15 6.48
N TYR A 328 -3.53 2.10 5.15
CA TYR A 328 -4.70 2.56 4.38
C TYR A 328 -6.00 1.80 4.67
N SER A 329 -5.94 0.68 5.41
CA SER A 329 -7.13 -0.02 5.93
C SER A 329 -8.01 0.86 6.83
N TRP A 330 -7.44 1.83 7.54
CA TRP A 330 -8.18 2.70 8.46
C TRP A 330 -9.20 3.62 7.75
N PRO A 331 -8.81 4.53 6.82
CA PRO A 331 -9.77 5.34 6.06
C PRO A 331 -10.68 4.49 5.17
N LYS A 332 -10.18 3.36 4.61
CA LYS A 332 -11.00 2.39 3.85
C LYS A 332 -12.10 1.78 4.71
N GLY A 333 -11.77 1.34 5.93
CA GLY A 333 -12.72 0.77 6.88
C GLY A 333 -13.77 1.79 7.33
N ALA A 334 -13.38 3.05 7.49
CA ALA A 334 -14.30 4.13 7.83
C ALA A 334 -15.35 4.38 6.74
N ALA A 335 -14.94 4.30 5.47
CA ALA A 335 -15.87 4.37 4.34
C ALA A 335 -16.83 3.16 4.32
N VAL A 336 -16.31 1.94 4.46
CA VAL A 336 -17.12 0.70 4.44
C VAL A 336 -18.11 0.61 5.62
N THR A 337 -17.74 1.11 6.80
CA THR A 337 -18.59 1.10 8.00
C THR A 337 -19.60 2.26 8.08
N GLY A 338 -19.66 3.14 7.07
CA GLY A 338 -20.53 4.32 7.09
C GLY A 338 -20.12 5.37 8.14
N ILE A 339 -18.86 5.37 8.57
CA ILE A 339 -18.30 6.36 9.50
C ILE A 339 -17.74 7.57 8.73
N GLY A 340 -17.22 7.35 7.52
CA GLY A 340 -16.58 8.39 6.70
C GLY A 340 -15.12 8.63 7.09
N SER A 341 -14.24 8.79 6.10
CA SER A 341 -12.80 8.94 6.33
C SER A 341 -12.40 10.21 7.08
N GLU A 342 -13.22 11.27 7.02
CA GLU A 342 -12.99 12.53 7.76
C GLU A 342 -13.12 12.37 9.29
N HIS A 343 -13.70 11.26 9.75
CA HIS A 343 -13.81 10.93 11.18
C HIS A 343 -12.65 10.04 11.68
N ILE A 344 -11.71 9.65 10.80
CA ILE A 344 -10.40 9.11 11.18
C ILE A 344 -9.45 10.28 11.35
N ILE A 345 -9.27 10.72 12.61
CA ILE A 345 -8.44 11.89 12.91
C ILE A 345 -6.99 11.46 13.09
N ASP A 346 -6.12 12.10 12.32
CA ASP A 346 -4.68 11.89 12.40
C ASP A 346 -4.07 12.56 13.63
N VAL A 347 -3.30 11.78 14.39
CA VAL A 347 -2.43 12.23 15.47
C VAL A 347 -1.01 12.40 14.90
N PRO A 348 -0.44 13.62 14.90
CA PRO A 348 0.93 13.86 14.45
C PRO A 348 1.96 12.95 15.12
N VAL A 349 3.04 12.65 14.40
CA VAL A 349 4.12 11.77 14.86
C VAL A 349 5.33 12.53 15.43
N ASP A 350 6.14 11.84 16.22
CA ASP A 350 7.46 12.27 16.67
C ASP A 350 8.55 12.04 15.61
N ILE A 351 9.80 12.39 15.93
CA ILE A 351 10.94 12.25 15.01
C ILE A 351 11.34 10.79 14.70
N ASP A 352 10.90 9.82 15.50
CA ASP A 352 11.06 8.38 15.25
C ASP A 352 9.80 7.79 14.55
N ALA A 353 8.91 8.65 14.04
CA ALA A 353 7.65 8.33 13.35
C ALA A 353 6.58 7.59 14.19
N ARG A 354 6.59 7.79 15.52
CA ARG A 354 5.59 7.25 16.47
C ARG A 354 4.52 8.29 16.84
N MET A 355 3.32 7.88 17.19
CA MET A 355 2.23 8.77 17.65
C MET A 355 2.66 9.69 18.81
N SER A 356 2.44 11.00 18.64
CA SER A 356 2.72 12.01 19.67
C SER A 356 1.61 12.05 20.74
N ILE A 357 1.88 11.46 21.92
CA ILE A 357 0.96 11.48 23.09
C ILE A 357 0.51 12.90 23.49
N PRO A 358 1.36 13.95 23.51
CA PRO A 358 0.90 15.31 23.77
C PRO A 358 -0.15 15.81 22.76
N LYS A 359 -0.06 15.42 21.48
CA LYS A 359 -1.03 15.81 20.46
C LYS A 359 -2.31 14.98 20.51
N LEU A 360 -2.23 13.70 20.89
CA LEU A 360 -3.41 12.91 21.22
C LEU A 360 -4.16 13.54 22.42
N ASP A 361 -3.44 13.96 23.47
CA ASP A 361 -4.03 14.58 24.65
C ASP A 361 -4.76 15.90 24.31
N GLU A 362 -4.14 16.76 23.49
CA GLU A 362 -4.74 18.00 22.95
C GLU A 362 -6.04 17.71 22.16
N GLN A 363 -6.03 16.72 21.28
CA GLN A 363 -7.18 16.34 20.46
C GLN A 363 -8.32 15.68 21.28
N LEU A 364 -7.99 14.85 22.27
CA LEU A 364 -8.96 14.27 23.20
C LEU A 364 -9.57 15.34 24.12
N HIS A 365 -8.78 16.31 24.58
CA HIS A 365 -9.27 17.44 25.37
C HIS A 365 -10.32 18.25 24.60
N GLN A 366 -10.07 18.51 23.32
CA GLN A 366 -11.02 19.19 22.44
C GLN A 366 -12.31 18.37 22.23
N CYS A 367 -12.23 17.04 22.19
CA CYS A 367 -13.41 16.17 22.13
C CYS A 367 -14.25 16.22 23.42
N LEU A 368 -13.60 16.22 24.59
CA LEU A 368 -14.27 16.41 25.89
C LEU A 368 -14.99 17.78 25.95
N ILE A 369 -14.29 18.88 25.66
CA ILE A 369 -14.87 20.25 25.69
C ILE A 369 -16.04 20.37 24.70
N THR A 370 -15.89 19.85 23.49
CA THR A 370 -16.93 19.98 22.45
C THR A 370 -18.07 18.97 22.58
N ARG A 371 -18.02 18.03 23.54
CA ARG A 371 -18.91 16.86 23.64
C ARG A 371 -19.01 16.08 22.31
N THR A 372 -17.85 15.80 21.71
CA THR A 372 -17.73 14.90 20.55
C THR A 372 -17.27 13.53 21.06
N PRO A 373 -18.08 12.45 20.94
CA PRO A 373 -17.67 11.15 21.48
C PRO A 373 -16.55 10.51 20.64
N VAL A 374 -15.82 9.59 21.25
CA VAL A 374 -14.68 8.90 20.63
C VAL A 374 -14.94 7.40 20.63
N TYR A 375 -14.93 6.80 19.44
CA TYR A 375 -15.07 5.35 19.24
C TYR A 375 -13.87 4.62 19.86
N ALA A 376 -12.68 4.87 19.31
CA ALA A 376 -11.43 4.28 19.77
C ALA A 376 -10.22 5.18 19.48
N VAL A 377 -9.11 4.90 20.18
CA VAL A 377 -7.75 5.29 19.79
C VAL A 377 -7.02 4.03 19.32
N VAL A 378 -6.34 4.14 18.18
CA VAL A 378 -5.54 3.09 17.56
C VAL A 378 -4.06 3.35 17.82
N ALA A 379 -3.37 2.43 18.50
CA ALA A 379 -1.92 2.40 18.57
C ALA A 379 -1.36 1.48 17.47
N ILE A 380 -0.48 2.01 16.63
CA ILE A 380 0.19 1.26 15.55
C ILE A 380 1.41 0.54 16.14
N MET A 381 1.34 -0.78 16.24
CA MET A 381 2.39 -1.60 16.83
C MET A 381 3.25 -2.17 15.71
N GLY A 382 4.05 -1.30 15.07
CA GLY A 382 4.86 -1.62 13.91
C GLY A 382 4.33 -1.00 12.62
N SER A 383 4.56 0.30 12.44
CA SER A 383 4.15 1.04 11.23
C SER A 383 4.76 0.45 9.95
N THR A 384 4.01 0.50 8.84
CA THR A 384 4.33 -0.24 7.61
C THR A 384 5.67 0.17 6.98
N GLU A 385 6.03 1.46 7.06
CA GLU A 385 7.21 2.02 6.38
C GLU A 385 8.46 2.10 7.27
N HIS A 386 8.30 2.07 8.60
CA HIS A 386 9.39 2.34 9.57
C HIS A 386 9.56 1.26 10.65
N GLY A 387 8.59 0.37 10.84
CA GLY A 387 8.55 -0.56 11.97
C GLY A 387 8.35 0.12 13.34
N ALA A 388 8.10 1.43 13.36
CA ALA A 388 7.93 2.22 14.57
C ALA A 388 6.75 1.71 15.43
N VAL A 389 6.93 1.72 16.76
CA VAL A 389 5.91 1.23 17.71
C VAL A 389 5.32 2.38 18.51
N ASP A 390 4.02 2.62 18.36
CA ASP A 390 3.31 3.68 19.06
C ASP A 390 3.35 3.49 20.59
N PRO A 391 3.37 4.58 21.37
CA PRO A 391 3.36 4.55 22.83
C PRO A 391 1.99 4.18 23.40
N ILE A 392 1.52 2.95 23.16
CA ILE A 392 0.24 2.41 23.66
C ILE A 392 0.11 2.52 25.18
N LYS A 393 1.22 2.49 25.93
CA LYS A 393 1.27 2.78 27.36
C LYS A 393 0.72 4.18 27.70
N GLY A 394 1.08 5.18 26.89
CA GLY A 394 0.54 6.54 27.00
C GLY A 394 -0.93 6.62 26.58
N VAL A 395 -1.35 5.86 25.56
CA VAL A 395 -2.77 5.79 25.14
C VAL A 395 -3.65 5.23 26.26
N VAL A 396 -3.23 4.15 26.91
CA VAL A 396 -3.94 3.53 28.05
C VAL A 396 -3.98 4.47 29.25
N GLN A 397 -2.88 5.19 29.55
CA GLN A 397 -2.85 6.22 30.59
C GLN A 397 -3.78 7.40 30.28
N LEU A 398 -3.88 7.83 29.02
CA LEU A 398 -4.84 8.85 28.59
C LEU A 398 -6.29 8.35 28.67
N ARG A 399 -6.58 7.06 28.39
CA ARG A 399 -7.92 6.49 28.64
C ARG A 399 -8.32 6.65 30.10
N SER A 400 -7.45 6.23 31.03
CA SER A 400 -7.71 6.38 32.47
C SER A 400 -7.87 7.85 32.90
N LYS A 401 -7.04 8.76 32.36
CA LYS A 401 -7.15 10.22 32.58
C LYS A 401 -8.50 10.76 32.13
N TYR A 402 -8.98 10.39 30.94
CA TYR A 402 -10.21 10.92 30.36
C TYR A 402 -11.48 10.28 30.92
N GLN A 403 -11.44 9.01 31.32
CA GLN A 403 -12.56 8.35 31.99
C GLN A 403 -12.91 9.06 33.31
N ALA A 404 -11.91 9.44 34.11
CA ALA A 404 -12.08 10.28 35.31
C ALA A 404 -12.63 11.69 35.02
N LEU A 405 -12.64 12.13 33.76
CA LEU A 405 -13.19 13.41 33.29
C LEU A 405 -14.52 13.26 32.52
N GLY A 406 -15.07 12.04 32.39
CA GLY A 406 -16.32 11.80 31.69
C GLY A 406 -16.21 11.55 30.17
N LEU A 407 -15.04 11.12 29.67
CA LEU A 407 -14.82 10.72 28.26
C LEU A 407 -14.21 9.31 28.20
N SER A 408 -14.82 8.40 27.44
CA SER A 408 -14.42 6.99 27.34
C SER A 408 -14.36 6.51 25.89
N PHE A 409 -13.32 5.74 25.57
CA PHE A 409 -13.03 5.21 24.24
C PHE A 409 -12.40 3.82 24.32
N ALA A 410 -12.57 3.02 23.27
CA ALA A 410 -11.84 1.76 23.15
C ALA A 410 -10.37 2.00 22.79
N VAL A 411 -9.48 1.05 23.14
CA VAL A 411 -8.11 1.01 22.64
C VAL A 411 -7.99 -0.17 21.69
N HIS A 412 -7.58 0.10 20.44
CA HIS A 412 -7.21 -0.93 19.48
C HIS A 412 -5.70 -0.90 19.25
N ALA A 413 -5.06 -2.06 19.13
CA ALA A 413 -3.69 -2.15 18.68
C ALA A 413 -3.64 -2.73 17.27
N ASP A 414 -3.18 -1.93 16.30
CA ASP A 414 -2.84 -2.43 14.97
C ASP A 414 -1.46 -3.08 15.04
N ALA A 415 -1.43 -4.32 15.53
CA ALA A 415 -0.23 -5.14 15.66
C ALA A 415 -0.09 -6.13 14.51
N ALA A 416 -0.63 -5.79 13.33
CA ALA A 416 -0.49 -6.60 12.13
C ALA A 416 0.96 -7.02 11.87
N TRP A 417 1.92 -6.09 12.05
CA TRP A 417 3.35 -6.38 11.98
C TRP A 417 3.93 -6.83 13.34
N GLY A 418 3.70 -6.07 14.41
CA GLY A 418 4.39 -6.27 15.69
C GLY A 418 3.86 -7.40 16.57
N GLY A 419 2.70 -7.98 16.28
CA GLY A 419 2.01 -8.89 17.19
C GLY A 419 2.82 -10.12 17.58
N TYR A 420 3.51 -10.78 16.63
CA TYR A 420 4.37 -11.92 16.95
C TYR A 420 5.59 -11.56 17.79
N TYR A 421 6.03 -10.29 17.83
CA TYR A 421 7.11 -9.87 18.72
C TYR A 421 6.70 -9.86 20.20
N ALA A 422 5.41 -9.98 20.52
CA ALA A 422 4.97 -10.27 21.88
C ALA A 422 5.51 -11.62 22.39
N SER A 423 5.92 -12.55 21.51
CA SER A 423 6.57 -13.81 21.90
C SER A 423 7.86 -13.60 22.71
N PHE A 424 8.55 -12.47 22.58
CA PHE A 424 9.74 -12.12 23.39
C PHE A 424 9.44 -11.96 24.89
N LEU A 425 8.17 -11.77 25.26
CA LEU A 425 7.74 -11.55 26.64
C LEU A 425 7.53 -12.88 27.41
N HIS A 426 7.39 -14.00 26.70
CA HIS A 426 7.05 -15.30 27.27
C HIS A 426 8.28 -16.22 27.34
N GLU A 427 8.83 -16.39 28.54
CA GLU A 427 9.88 -17.38 28.83
C GLU A 427 9.24 -18.79 28.96
N PRO A 428 9.66 -19.80 28.18
CA PRO A 428 9.13 -21.15 28.30
C PRO A 428 9.96 -22.04 29.23
N ASP A 429 9.32 -23.06 29.84
CA ASP A 429 9.98 -24.13 30.61
C ASP A 429 10.80 -25.12 29.73
N ILE A 430 11.35 -24.64 28.62
CA ILE A 430 12.11 -25.41 27.63
C ILE A 430 13.53 -24.81 27.53
N PRO A 431 14.58 -25.57 27.87
CA PRO A 431 15.96 -25.09 27.79
C PRO A 431 16.34 -24.59 26.39
N GLN A 432 16.95 -23.42 26.29
CA GLN A 432 17.43 -22.88 25.02
C GLN A 432 18.68 -23.66 24.55
N PRO A 433 18.80 -24.02 23.25
CA PRO A 433 20.01 -24.64 22.72
C PRO A 433 21.26 -23.76 22.89
N ASN A 434 22.37 -24.38 23.27
CA ASN A 434 23.64 -23.69 23.58
C ASN A 434 24.44 -23.37 22.31
N GLY A 435 24.98 -22.16 22.27
CA GLY A 435 25.78 -21.65 21.16
C GLY A 435 24.93 -21.16 19.98
N SER A 436 25.18 -19.92 19.54
CA SER A 436 24.74 -19.44 18.24
C SER A 436 25.83 -18.59 17.58
N ILE A 437 26.01 -18.79 16.27
CA ILE A 437 26.82 -17.97 15.38
C ILE A 437 26.03 -16.75 14.91
N VAL A 438 24.70 -16.85 14.83
CA VAL A 438 23.82 -15.69 14.63
C VAL A 438 23.20 -15.34 15.98
N PRO A 439 23.61 -14.22 16.62
CA PRO A 439 23.04 -13.83 17.91
C PRO A 439 21.59 -13.37 17.75
N GLU A 440 20.77 -13.66 18.77
CA GLU A 440 19.42 -13.11 18.90
C GLU A 440 19.51 -11.67 19.41
N GLN A 441 18.97 -10.71 18.65
CA GLN A 441 18.88 -9.32 19.08
C GLN A 441 17.64 -9.13 19.97
N ALA A 442 17.85 -8.72 21.21
CA ALA A 442 16.76 -8.35 22.10
C ALA A 442 16.08 -7.03 21.67
N LEU A 443 14.77 -6.96 21.88
CA LEU A 443 13.96 -5.74 21.77
C LEU A 443 14.54 -4.60 22.63
N SER A 444 14.40 -3.35 22.17
CA SER A 444 14.69 -2.19 23.02
C SER A 444 13.75 -2.13 24.23
N ASP A 445 14.19 -1.56 25.35
CA ASP A 445 13.36 -1.37 26.55
C ASP A 445 12.07 -0.57 26.25
N TYR A 446 12.14 0.39 25.32
CA TYR A 446 10.96 1.10 24.83
C TYR A 446 9.97 0.14 24.15
N THR A 447 10.44 -0.65 23.16
CA THR A 447 9.61 -1.60 22.41
C THR A 447 8.98 -2.63 23.35
N ARG A 448 9.79 -3.20 24.25
CA ARG A 448 9.32 -4.14 25.29
C ARG A 448 8.21 -3.52 26.12
N SER A 449 8.42 -2.32 26.68
CA SER A 449 7.39 -1.66 27.52
C SER A 449 6.13 -1.26 26.75
N GLN A 450 6.13 -1.19 25.42
CA GLN A 450 4.89 -1.00 24.64
C GLN A 450 4.19 -2.33 24.38
N LEU A 451 4.93 -3.38 23.99
CA LEU A 451 4.35 -4.72 23.77
C LEU A 451 3.76 -5.30 25.07
N GLU A 452 4.38 -5.05 26.22
CA GLU A 452 3.81 -5.39 27.54
C GLU A 452 2.44 -4.78 27.81
N TYR A 453 2.10 -3.66 27.15
CA TYR A 453 0.82 -2.96 27.32
C TYR A 453 -0.27 -3.39 26.32
N LEU A 454 0.03 -4.32 25.39
CA LEU A 454 -0.97 -4.94 24.51
C LEU A 454 -2.15 -5.55 25.30
N GLN A 455 -1.88 -6.15 26.47
CA GLN A 455 -2.87 -6.76 27.37
C GLN A 455 -4.01 -5.81 27.82
N PHE A 456 -3.83 -4.49 27.65
CA PHE A 456 -4.81 -3.46 28.01
C PHE A 456 -5.58 -2.89 26.82
N ALA A 457 -5.25 -3.27 25.59
CA ALA A 457 -6.11 -3.02 24.44
C ALA A 457 -7.40 -3.84 24.56
N ASP A 458 -8.50 -3.35 23.99
CA ASP A 458 -9.78 -4.06 23.96
C ASP A 458 -9.85 -5.01 22.75
N SER A 459 -9.12 -4.67 21.69
CA SER A 459 -8.92 -5.51 20.50
C SER A 459 -7.53 -5.31 19.89
N ILE A 460 -6.97 -6.38 19.30
CA ILE A 460 -5.65 -6.38 18.64
C ILE A 460 -5.76 -7.07 17.29
N THR A 461 -5.36 -6.39 16.21
CA THR A 461 -5.10 -7.02 14.91
C THR A 461 -3.71 -7.63 14.90
N ILE A 462 -3.54 -8.80 14.30
CA ILE A 462 -2.24 -9.50 14.13
C ILE A 462 -2.22 -10.27 12.81
N ASP A 463 -1.14 -10.25 12.04
CA ASP A 463 -1.05 -11.00 10.77
C ASP A 463 -0.06 -12.18 10.86
N PRO A 464 -0.56 -13.42 11.03
CA PRO A 464 0.20 -14.65 10.80
C PRO A 464 0.96 -14.69 9.46
N HIS A 465 0.42 -14.11 8.38
CA HIS A 465 1.09 -14.01 7.08
C HIS A 465 2.16 -12.92 6.95
N LYS A 466 2.44 -12.16 8.03
CA LYS A 466 3.56 -11.23 8.13
C LYS A 466 4.65 -11.82 9.04
N SER A 467 4.78 -11.32 10.26
CA SER A 467 5.80 -11.75 11.24
C SER A 467 5.56 -13.16 11.79
N GLY A 468 4.42 -13.79 11.49
CA GLY A 468 4.16 -15.20 11.75
C GLY A 468 4.74 -16.17 10.72
N TYR A 469 5.27 -15.69 9.58
CA TYR A 469 5.86 -16.52 8.50
C TYR A 469 4.93 -17.62 7.95
N ILE A 470 3.61 -17.47 8.06
CA ILE A 470 2.63 -18.42 7.53
C ILE A 470 2.22 -17.98 6.11
N PRO A 471 1.90 -18.88 5.16
CA PRO A 471 1.45 -18.45 3.84
C PRO A 471 0.16 -17.62 3.87
N TYR A 472 0.03 -16.68 2.94
CA TYR A 472 -1.23 -15.98 2.68
C TYR A 472 -2.32 -16.96 2.20
N PRO A 473 -3.61 -16.76 2.56
CA PRO A 473 -4.14 -15.71 3.43
C PRO A 473 -4.22 -16.17 4.90
N ALA A 474 -3.65 -15.40 5.83
CA ALA A 474 -3.76 -15.61 7.27
C ALA A 474 -3.52 -14.30 8.05
N GLY A 475 -4.57 -13.52 8.25
CA GLY A 475 -4.65 -12.48 9.28
C GLY A 475 -5.36 -12.99 10.54
N GLY A 476 -5.50 -12.14 11.56
CA GLY A 476 -6.26 -12.46 12.76
C GLY A 476 -6.66 -11.24 13.59
N LEU A 477 -7.70 -11.42 14.39
CA LEU A 477 -8.23 -10.41 15.33
C LEU A 477 -8.45 -11.07 16.69
N CYS A 478 -8.01 -10.40 17.77
CA CYS A 478 -8.14 -10.87 19.15
C CYS A 478 -8.83 -9.80 20.02
N TYR A 479 -10.02 -10.10 20.54
CA TYR A 479 -10.74 -9.31 21.54
C TYR A 479 -10.31 -9.70 22.97
N ARG A 480 -10.06 -8.70 23.81
CA ARG A 480 -9.73 -8.86 25.23
C ARG A 480 -10.90 -9.46 26.02
N ASP A 481 -12.09 -8.96 25.73
CA ASP A 481 -13.36 -9.49 26.21
C ASP A 481 -14.07 -10.21 25.06
N GLY A 482 -14.25 -11.52 25.17
CA GLY A 482 -14.87 -12.33 24.12
C GLY A 482 -16.34 -12.00 23.84
N ARG A 483 -17.01 -11.21 24.68
CA ARG A 483 -18.38 -10.71 24.46
C ARG A 483 -18.43 -9.67 23.35
N MET A 484 -17.33 -8.97 23.07
CA MET A 484 -17.23 -7.97 22.00
C MET A 484 -17.58 -8.54 20.61
N ARG A 485 -17.38 -9.85 20.39
CA ARG A 485 -17.74 -10.55 19.13
C ARG A 485 -19.24 -10.57 18.81
N TYR A 486 -20.11 -10.39 19.81
CA TYR A 486 -21.56 -10.33 19.59
C TYR A 486 -22.03 -8.97 19.07
N LEU A 487 -21.21 -7.93 19.17
CA LEU A 487 -21.55 -6.61 18.66
C LEU A 487 -21.53 -6.54 17.13
N VAL A 488 -20.88 -7.47 16.43
CA VAL A 488 -20.94 -7.61 14.96
C VAL A 488 -22.10 -8.49 14.49
N THR A 489 -23.01 -8.90 15.39
CA THR A 489 -24.21 -9.67 15.05
C THR A 489 -25.50 -8.96 15.49
N TRP A 490 -26.64 -9.64 15.35
CA TRP A 490 -27.94 -9.28 15.96
C TRP A 490 -28.30 -10.17 17.16
N THR A 491 -27.33 -10.91 17.71
CA THR A 491 -27.54 -11.89 18.79
C THR A 491 -26.79 -11.49 20.06
N ASN A 492 -27.45 -11.52 21.20
CA ASN A 492 -26.80 -11.31 22.50
C ASN A 492 -26.16 -12.63 23.01
N PRO A 493 -25.09 -12.59 23.83
CA PRO A 493 -24.45 -13.77 24.41
C PRO A 493 -25.40 -14.58 25.30
N ASN A 494 -25.24 -15.91 25.32
CA ASN A 494 -26.01 -16.80 26.20
C ASN A 494 -25.19 -17.14 27.46
N VAL A 495 -25.55 -16.56 28.61
CA VAL A 495 -24.80 -16.70 29.89
C VAL A 495 -24.64 -18.16 30.37
N TYR A 496 -25.48 -19.10 29.90
CA TYR A 496 -25.51 -20.51 30.35
C TYR A 496 -25.20 -21.53 29.26
N LYS A 497 -24.35 -21.20 28.28
CA LYS A 497 -23.82 -22.19 27.32
C LYS A 497 -22.30 -22.14 27.23
N ASP A 498 -21.65 -23.22 27.66
CA ASP A 498 -20.32 -23.61 27.21
C ASP A 498 -20.36 -24.14 25.75
N SER A 499 -20.96 -23.37 24.83
CA SER A 499 -21.01 -23.70 23.39
C SER A 499 -19.70 -23.36 22.65
N ASP A 500 -18.68 -22.91 23.40
CA ASP A 500 -17.38 -22.41 22.93
C ASP A 500 -16.54 -23.43 22.12
N GLY A 501 -16.93 -24.72 22.14
CA GLY A 501 -16.36 -25.79 21.30
C GLY A 501 -17.30 -26.34 20.20
N THR A 502 -18.49 -25.77 20.03
CA THR A 502 -19.49 -26.19 19.02
C THR A 502 -20.04 -25.04 18.18
N GLU A 503 -19.69 -23.78 18.48
CA GLU A 503 -20.08 -22.61 17.70
C GLU A 503 -19.36 -22.50 16.35
N SER A 504 -20.08 -21.94 15.38
CA SER A 504 -19.61 -21.64 14.03
C SER A 504 -18.71 -20.40 14.03
N MET A 505 -17.50 -20.46 13.46
CA MET A 505 -16.57 -19.31 13.51
C MET A 505 -16.95 -18.18 12.55
N GLY A 506 -17.58 -18.48 11.40
CA GLY A 506 -17.94 -17.51 10.36
C GLY A 506 -19.25 -16.72 10.59
N VAL A 507 -19.68 -16.55 11.85
CA VAL A 507 -20.79 -15.64 12.21
C VAL A 507 -20.34 -14.44 13.05
N TYR A 508 -19.06 -14.39 13.43
CA TYR A 508 -18.50 -13.40 14.35
C TYR A 508 -17.52 -12.42 13.68
N GLY A 509 -17.74 -12.14 12.39
CA GLY A 509 -16.87 -11.30 11.56
C GLY A 509 -17.52 -10.89 10.24
N ILE A 510 -16.73 -10.30 9.35
CA ILE A 510 -17.12 -9.88 7.99
C ILE A 510 -17.14 -11.07 7.01
N GLU A 511 -16.30 -12.07 7.25
CA GLU A 511 -16.13 -13.24 6.36
C GLU A 511 -17.09 -14.38 6.71
N GLY A 512 -17.78 -14.90 5.69
CA GLY A 512 -18.57 -16.14 5.76
C GLY A 512 -17.69 -17.37 5.49
N SER A 513 -17.78 -17.92 4.27
CA SER A 513 -16.94 -19.05 3.83
C SER A 513 -15.45 -18.73 3.92
N LYS A 514 -14.73 -19.48 4.76
CA LYS A 514 -13.32 -19.24 5.09
C LYS A 514 -12.53 -20.56 5.18
N PRO A 515 -11.29 -20.64 4.68
CA PRO A 515 -10.55 -21.89 4.59
C PRO A 515 -10.01 -22.34 5.95
N GLY A 516 -10.45 -23.52 6.43
CA GLY A 516 -9.85 -24.15 7.62
C GLY A 516 -8.36 -24.46 7.45
N ALA A 517 -7.86 -24.49 6.21
CA ALA A 517 -6.43 -24.64 5.90
C ALA A 517 -5.55 -23.50 6.44
N SER A 518 -6.04 -22.25 6.46
CA SER A 518 -5.30 -21.13 7.07
C SER A 518 -5.11 -21.33 8.58
N ALA A 519 -6.15 -21.80 9.27
CA ALA A 519 -6.08 -22.12 10.70
C ALA A 519 -5.12 -23.29 10.98
N VAL A 520 -5.14 -24.36 10.17
CA VAL A 520 -4.22 -25.50 10.33
C VAL A 520 -2.77 -25.12 10.03
N GLY A 521 -2.52 -24.27 9.02
CA GLY A 521 -1.20 -23.71 8.74
C GLY A 521 -0.65 -22.90 9.92
N ALA A 522 -1.46 -21.99 10.46
CA ALA A 522 -1.09 -21.22 11.66
C ALA A 522 -0.81 -22.14 12.87
N TRP A 523 -1.74 -23.07 13.16
CA TRP A 523 -1.61 -24.01 14.27
C TRP A 523 -0.34 -24.87 14.21
N LEU A 524 -0.02 -25.44 13.05
CA LEU A 524 1.16 -26.28 12.91
C LEU A 524 2.45 -25.47 13.03
N SER A 525 2.46 -24.22 12.54
CA SER A 525 3.59 -23.31 12.73
C SER A 525 3.77 -22.91 14.20
N HIS A 526 2.68 -22.52 14.88
CA HIS A 526 2.68 -22.21 16.32
C HIS A 526 3.18 -23.40 17.16
N ARG A 527 2.73 -24.62 16.83
CA ARG A 527 3.11 -25.85 17.53
C ARG A 527 4.58 -26.26 17.32
N MET A 528 5.15 -25.98 16.14
CA MET A 528 6.52 -26.39 15.79
C MET A 528 7.58 -25.33 16.11
N ILE A 529 7.22 -24.05 16.07
CA ILE A 529 8.13 -22.92 16.36
C ILE A 529 7.98 -22.45 17.82
N GLY A 530 6.74 -22.37 18.33
CA GLY A 530 6.40 -21.93 19.68
C GLY A 530 6.24 -20.40 19.81
N LEU A 531 5.09 -19.94 20.28
CA LEU A 531 4.75 -18.52 20.51
C LEU A 531 5.44 -17.91 21.75
N HIS A 532 6.72 -18.21 21.92
CA HIS A 532 7.52 -17.89 23.10
C HIS A 532 8.94 -17.47 22.71
N LYS A 533 9.70 -16.94 23.66
CA LYS A 533 11.01 -16.34 23.43
C LYS A 533 12.01 -17.28 22.77
N HIS A 534 12.05 -18.56 23.16
CA HIS A 534 12.92 -19.56 22.53
C HIS A 534 12.40 -20.09 21.17
N GLY A 535 11.35 -19.48 20.60
CA GLY A 535 10.65 -19.93 19.40
C GLY A 535 10.56 -18.83 18.35
N TYR A 536 9.38 -18.22 18.19
CA TYR A 536 9.22 -17.01 17.38
C TYR A 536 10.10 -15.86 17.87
N GLY A 537 10.38 -15.78 19.19
CA GLY A 537 11.34 -14.79 19.72
C GLY A 537 12.77 -15.01 19.22
N SER A 538 13.21 -16.27 19.03
CA SER A 538 14.50 -16.58 18.41
C SER A 538 14.52 -16.16 16.94
N LEU A 539 13.50 -16.54 16.18
CA LEU A 539 13.37 -16.25 14.75
C LEU A 539 13.34 -14.74 14.45
N LEU A 540 12.52 -14.00 15.20
CA LEU A 540 12.43 -12.55 15.10
C LEU A 540 13.67 -11.87 15.69
N GLY A 541 14.34 -12.46 16.68
CA GLY A 541 15.60 -11.97 17.27
C GLY A 541 16.78 -12.03 16.31
N GLU A 542 16.96 -13.13 15.59
CA GLU A 542 18.00 -13.24 14.55
C GLU A 542 17.67 -12.38 13.31
N SER A 543 16.38 -12.14 13.04
CA SER A 543 15.93 -11.19 12.02
C SER A 543 16.15 -9.72 12.43
N LEU A 544 15.93 -9.37 13.71
CA LEU A 544 16.28 -8.07 14.29
C LEU A 544 17.80 -7.84 14.29
N PHE A 545 18.59 -8.88 14.58
CA PHE A 545 20.05 -8.80 14.48
C PHE A 545 20.48 -8.53 13.04
N SER A 546 19.91 -9.27 12.09
CA SER A 546 20.14 -9.09 10.65
C SER A 546 19.75 -7.68 10.18
N CYS A 547 18.60 -7.17 10.63
CA CYS A 547 18.15 -5.79 10.40
C CYS A 547 19.15 -4.76 10.94
N THR A 548 19.64 -4.96 12.17
CA THR A 548 20.57 -4.04 12.84
C THR A 548 21.96 -4.10 12.19
N LYS A 549 22.45 -5.28 11.79
CA LYS A 549 23.68 -5.43 11.00
C LYS A 549 23.58 -4.66 9.70
N ILE A 550 22.49 -4.80 8.95
CA ILE A 550 22.24 -4.06 7.70
C ILE A 550 22.15 -2.55 7.96
N TYR A 551 21.45 -2.12 9.01
CA TYR A 551 21.42 -0.73 9.47
C TYR A 551 22.82 -0.13 9.71
N THR A 552 23.77 -0.91 10.28
CA THR A 552 25.13 -0.37 10.48
C THR A 552 25.84 0.00 9.18
N HIS A 553 25.53 -0.66 8.04
CA HIS A 553 26.02 -0.23 6.74
C HIS A 553 25.38 1.11 6.35
N TRP A 554 24.04 1.23 6.41
CA TRP A 554 23.34 2.49 6.08
C TRP A 554 23.82 3.67 6.93
N ALA A 555 24.10 3.43 8.22
CA ALA A 555 24.58 4.43 9.16
C ALA A 555 26.03 4.89 8.94
N THR A 556 26.82 4.22 8.08
CA THR A 556 28.23 4.58 7.80
C THR A 556 28.63 4.52 6.31
N MET A 557 27.70 4.36 5.37
CA MET A 557 28.02 4.07 3.96
C MET A 557 28.72 5.22 3.21
N ASP A 558 28.37 6.46 3.59
CA ASP A 558 28.94 7.73 3.13
C ASP A 558 30.24 8.13 3.85
N MET A 559 30.69 7.36 4.84
CA MET A 559 31.94 7.67 5.53
C MET A 559 33.12 7.56 4.56
N ASP A 560 33.90 8.64 4.50
CA ASP A 560 35.01 8.85 3.57
C ASP A 560 34.59 8.76 2.08
N ASP A 561 33.30 8.93 1.77
CA ASP A 561 32.78 9.01 0.40
C ASP A 561 32.76 10.44 -0.14
N SER A 562 33.29 10.63 -1.35
CA SER A 562 33.32 11.92 -2.04
C SER A 562 32.03 12.28 -2.77
N SER A 563 31.05 11.38 -2.85
CA SER A 563 29.90 11.48 -3.76
C SER A 563 28.55 11.12 -3.12
N LEU A 564 28.48 10.02 -2.37
CA LEU A 564 27.26 9.47 -1.79
C LEU A 564 27.04 9.95 -0.36
N ILE A 565 25.79 10.24 -0.01
CA ILE A 565 25.31 10.50 1.34
C ILE A 565 24.18 9.51 1.64
N VAL A 566 24.20 8.87 2.79
CA VAL A 566 23.13 7.95 3.25
C VAL A 566 22.76 8.33 4.68
N VAL A 567 21.47 8.55 4.95
CA VAL A 567 20.98 8.89 6.29
C VAL A 567 19.82 7.97 6.66
N PRO A 568 19.92 7.18 7.74
CA PRO A 568 18.78 6.44 8.28
C PRO A 568 17.86 7.37 9.07
N LEU A 569 16.54 7.15 8.98
CA LEU A 569 15.54 7.90 9.73
C LEU A 569 15.81 7.81 11.23
N LYS A 570 15.90 6.58 11.76
CA LYS A 570 16.31 6.34 13.15
C LYS A 570 17.79 6.71 13.31
N ALA A 571 18.05 7.74 14.10
CA ALA A 571 19.39 8.28 14.33
C ALA A 571 20.27 7.38 15.23
N ILE A 572 21.60 7.45 15.05
CA ILE A 572 22.53 6.70 15.93
C ILE A 572 22.48 7.23 17.37
N PRO A 573 22.84 6.45 18.41
CA PRO A 573 22.67 6.86 19.81
C PRO A 573 23.30 8.21 20.17
N ALA A 574 24.52 8.51 19.69
CA ALA A 574 25.18 9.79 19.95
C ALA A 574 24.48 10.99 19.27
N GLU A 575 23.75 10.74 18.18
CA GLU A 575 22.95 11.75 17.46
C GLU A 575 21.61 11.97 18.19
N ARG A 576 20.90 10.90 18.59
CA ARG A 576 19.69 10.99 19.43
C ARG A 576 19.95 11.64 20.80
N GLN A 577 21.13 11.39 21.38
CA GLN A 577 21.60 12.01 22.62
C GLN A 577 22.19 13.42 22.42
N GLN A 578 22.21 13.95 21.19
CA GLN A 578 22.67 15.29 20.83
C GLN A 578 24.11 15.61 21.27
N LEU A 579 25.01 14.62 21.28
CA LEU A 579 26.39 14.72 21.82
C LEU A 579 27.36 15.55 20.95
N GLY A 580 26.87 16.22 19.92
CA GLY A 580 27.66 17.04 19.00
C GLY A 580 28.38 16.24 17.90
N GLN A 581 28.77 16.95 16.83
CA GLN A 581 29.27 16.34 15.59
C GLN A 581 30.53 15.49 15.79
N ASP A 582 31.42 15.88 16.70
CA ASP A 582 32.62 15.13 17.07
C ASP A 582 32.30 13.75 17.68
N ALA A 583 31.27 13.67 18.52
CA ALA A 583 30.86 12.43 19.16
C ALA A 583 30.08 11.53 18.19
N ILE A 584 29.21 12.13 17.37
CA ILE A 584 28.52 11.45 16.26
C ILE A 584 29.56 10.82 15.33
N ARG A 585 30.53 11.60 14.83
CA ARG A 585 31.61 11.12 13.97
C ARG A 585 32.39 9.96 14.60
N LYS A 586 32.86 10.09 15.85
CA LYS A 586 33.60 9.04 16.56
C LYS A 586 32.78 7.76 16.77
N GLN A 587 31.47 7.87 16.94
CA GLN A 587 30.58 6.71 17.01
C GLN A 587 30.42 6.05 15.64
N ARG A 588 30.26 6.81 14.54
CA ARG A 588 30.22 6.27 13.17
C ARG A 588 31.54 5.57 12.79
N GLU A 589 32.69 6.18 13.11
CA GLU A 589 34.02 5.57 12.96
C GLU A 589 34.11 4.23 13.70
N TYR A 590 33.72 4.19 14.98
CA TYR A 590 33.71 2.94 15.76
C TYR A 590 32.76 1.86 15.20
N ILE A 591 31.56 2.24 14.73
CA ILE A 591 30.62 1.31 14.08
C ILE A 591 31.25 0.72 12.81
N ARG A 592 31.75 1.57 11.92
CA ARG A 592 32.38 1.17 10.64
C ARG A 592 33.53 0.20 10.87
N ASP A 593 34.43 0.54 11.79
CA ASP A 593 35.71 -0.15 11.96
C ASP A 593 35.63 -1.37 12.89
N THR A 594 34.59 -1.46 13.75
CA THR A 594 34.46 -2.54 14.76
C THR A 594 33.24 -3.45 14.55
N ILE A 595 32.24 -3.03 13.77
CA ILE A 595 30.93 -3.73 13.68
C ILE A 595 30.56 -4.14 12.24
N VAL A 596 30.56 -3.20 11.30
CA VAL A 596 29.91 -3.36 9.97
C VAL A 596 30.32 -4.65 9.26
N ASN A 597 31.63 -4.85 9.04
CA ASN A 597 32.19 -6.00 8.32
C ASN A 597 32.75 -7.10 9.23
N ARG A 598 32.56 -7.01 10.55
CA ARG A 598 33.12 -7.99 11.50
C ARG A 598 32.31 -9.30 11.50
N PRO A 599 32.94 -10.49 11.46
CA PRO A 599 32.24 -11.77 11.61
C PRO A 599 31.45 -11.83 12.91
N ASN A 600 30.30 -12.52 12.90
CA ASN A 600 29.42 -12.57 14.07
C ASN A 600 30.13 -13.23 15.27
N GLU A 601 30.94 -14.26 15.03
CA GLU A 601 31.66 -15.06 16.01
C GLU A 601 32.65 -14.24 16.85
N GLU A 602 33.26 -13.22 16.25
CA GLU A 602 34.07 -12.23 16.96
C GLU A 602 33.22 -11.14 17.62
N LEU A 603 32.16 -10.72 16.94
CA LEU A 603 31.30 -9.61 17.33
C LEU A 603 30.56 -9.92 18.64
N VAL A 604 30.08 -11.15 18.83
CA VAL A 604 29.44 -11.61 20.08
C VAL A 604 30.38 -11.65 21.29
N GLN A 605 31.70 -11.65 21.08
CA GLN A 605 32.69 -11.56 22.16
C GLN A 605 33.00 -10.10 22.56
N ASP A 606 32.60 -9.12 21.74
CA ASP A 606 32.81 -7.70 22.00
C ASP A 606 31.57 -7.10 22.66
N ALA A 607 31.54 -7.15 24.00
CA ALA A 607 30.44 -6.64 24.81
C ALA A 607 30.12 -5.15 24.56
N LYS A 608 31.11 -4.34 24.14
CA LYS A 608 30.90 -2.92 23.80
C LYS A 608 30.20 -2.78 22.45
N ALA A 609 30.62 -3.55 21.44
CA ALA A 609 29.97 -3.59 20.14
C ALA A 609 28.53 -4.12 20.23
N MET A 610 28.30 -5.19 21.02
CA MET A 610 26.96 -5.74 21.25
C MET A 610 26.05 -4.78 22.03
N SER A 611 26.57 -4.04 23.01
CA SER A 611 25.81 -2.97 23.67
C SER A 611 25.36 -1.89 22.69
N LEU A 612 26.28 -1.43 21.82
CA LEU A 612 25.97 -0.41 20.82
C LEU A 612 24.96 -0.91 19.76
N LEU A 613 25.05 -2.16 19.35
CA LEU A 613 24.05 -2.81 18.50
C LEU A 613 22.66 -2.83 19.17
N HIS A 614 22.60 -3.10 20.47
CA HIS A 614 21.34 -3.05 21.22
C HIS A 614 20.73 -1.65 21.30
N GLU A 615 21.55 -0.60 21.47
CA GLU A 615 21.06 0.79 21.38
C GLU A 615 20.60 1.18 19.96
N MET A 616 21.15 0.55 18.92
CA MET A 616 20.85 0.83 17.50
C MET A 616 19.69 0.02 16.91
N VAL A 617 19.11 -0.95 17.64
CA VAL A 617 18.07 -1.83 17.10
C VAL A 617 16.87 -1.03 16.53
N SER A 618 16.37 -1.44 15.36
CA SER A 618 15.07 -0.94 14.84
C SER A 618 13.95 -1.23 15.86
N ASP A 619 12.88 -0.45 15.84
CA ASP A 619 11.73 -0.71 16.73
C ASP A 619 11.18 -2.13 16.48
N LEU A 620 10.97 -2.50 15.21
CA LEU A 620 10.54 -3.83 14.74
C LEU A 620 11.02 -4.12 13.29
N SER A 621 12.27 -4.59 13.13
CA SER A 621 12.88 -5.13 11.90
C SER A 621 12.70 -4.38 10.56
N ILE A 622 12.42 -3.07 10.57
CA ILE A 622 12.32 -2.24 9.36
C ILE A 622 13.28 -1.06 9.48
N ASN A 623 14.02 -0.79 8.41
CA ASN A 623 14.94 0.34 8.28
C ASN A 623 14.43 1.30 7.20
N ALA A 624 14.06 2.52 7.56
CA ALA A 624 13.85 3.60 6.61
C ALA A 624 15.11 4.47 6.51
N PHE A 625 15.51 4.82 5.30
CA PHE A 625 16.67 5.68 5.03
C PHE A 625 16.49 6.45 3.72
N ALA A 626 17.31 7.48 3.51
CA ALA A 626 17.32 8.27 2.28
C ALA A 626 18.76 8.50 1.82
N CYS A 627 18.95 8.52 0.50
CA CYS A 627 20.20 8.88 -0.15
C CYS A 627 20.18 10.34 -0.61
N ASN A 628 21.35 10.97 -0.62
CA ASN A 628 21.61 12.26 -1.24
C ASN A 628 23.02 12.22 -1.86
N PHE A 629 23.46 13.30 -2.50
CA PHE A 629 24.74 13.34 -3.22
C PHE A 629 25.50 14.64 -3.05
N ARG A 630 26.80 14.59 -3.37
CA ARG A 630 27.68 15.75 -3.47
C ARG A 630 27.85 16.15 -4.93
N LEU A 631 27.91 17.46 -5.17
CA LEU A 631 28.26 18.05 -6.46
C LEU A 631 29.78 17.98 -6.68
N PRO A 632 30.29 18.15 -7.93
CA PRO A 632 31.72 18.07 -8.23
C PRO A 632 32.63 19.08 -7.49
N ASN A 633 32.05 20.11 -6.87
CA ASN A 633 32.75 21.07 -6.00
C ASN A 633 32.83 20.62 -4.52
N GLY A 634 32.25 19.47 -4.17
CA GLY A 634 32.20 18.92 -2.81
C GLY A 634 30.99 19.36 -1.97
N GLU A 635 30.18 20.32 -2.46
CA GLU A 635 28.97 20.77 -1.77
C GLU A 635 27.89 19.68 -1.78
N VAL A 636 27.06 19.65 -0.73
CA VAL A 636 25.91 18.75 -0.64
C VAL A 636 24.77 19.30 -1.50
N ASN A 637 24.13 18.43 -2.28
CA ASN A 637 22.87 18.80 -2.94
C ASN A 637 21.82 19.17 -1.87
N SER A 638 21.29 20.40 -1.96
CA SER A 638 20.26 20.92 -1.05
C SER A 638 18.84 20.82 -1.61
N ASP A 639 18.67 20.39 -2.87
CA ASP A 639 17.38 20.28 -3.55
C ASP A 639 16.70 18.94 -3.21
N VAL A 640 15.53 19.00 -2.55
CA VAL A 640 14.72 17.83 -2.21
C VAL A 640 14.30 17.05 -3.46
N VAL A 641 14.00 17.73 -4.58
CA VAL A 641 13.52 17.08 -5.82
C VAL A 641 14.62 16.25 -6.47
N GLU A 642 15.88 16.67 -6.38
CA GLU A 642 17.02 15.92 -6.92
C GLU A 642 17.46 14.78 -5.98
N ALA A 643 17.28 14.92 -4.67
CA ALA A 643 17.40 13.80 -3.73
C ALA A 643 16.30 12.76 -3.98
N ASN A 644 15.05 13.18 -4.16
CA ASN A 644 13.95 12.30 -4.53
C ASN A 644 14.22 11.55 -5.85
N TYR A 645 14.70 12.28 -6.86
CA TYR A 645 15.11 11.68 -8.14
C TYR A 645 16.19 10.60 -7.97
N LEU A 646 17.19 10.81 -7.12
CA LEU A 646 18.20 9.79 -6.81
C LEU A 646 17.56 8.55 -6.13
N ASN A 647 16.74 8.74 -5.08
CA ASN A 647 16.10 7.63 -4.36
C ASN A 647 15.15 6.83 -5.27
N THR A 648 14.29 7.52 -6.02
CA THR A 648 13.40 6.91 -7.02
C THR A 648 14.19 6.11 -8.07
N ARG A 649 15.34 6.59 -8.54
CA ARG A 649 16.15 5.84 -9.52
C ARG A 649 16.88 4.64 -8.92
N ILE A 650 17.39 4.74 -7.70
CA ILE A 650 17.94 3.60 -6.95
C ILE A 650 16.84 2.52 -6.78
N TYR A 651 15.61 2.93 -6.46
CA TYR A 651 14.45 2.04 -6.40
C TYR A 651 14.07 1.43 -7.76
N GLU A 652 14.00 2.19 -8.86
CA GLU A 652 13.76 1.63 -10.22
C GLU A 652 14.81 0.55 -10.57
N ARG A 653 16.07 0.75 -10.19
CA ARG A 653 17.14 -0.25 -10.40
C ARG A 653 16.96 -1.47 -9.51
N LEU A 654 16.55 -1.30 -8.25
CA LEU A 654 16.50 -2.32 -7.19
C LEU A 654 15.08 -2.83 -6.85
N SER A 655 14.12 -2.70 -7.78
CA SER A 655 12.76 -3.23 -7.65
C SER A 655 12.33 -3.93 -8.94
N VAL A 656 11.22 -4.66 -8.87
CA VAL A 656 10.52 -5.23 -10.02
C VAL A 656 9.09 -4.72 -9.97
N THR A 657 8.66 -4.09 -11.07
CA THR A 657 7.40 -3.36 -11.18
C THR A 657 6.47 -3.95 -12.23
N LYS A 658 6.99 -4.82 -13.10
CA LYS A 658 6.28 -5.45 -14.22
C LYS A 658 6.80 -6.86 -14.48
N VAL A 659 6.03 -7.65 -15.22
CA VAL A 659 6.38 -9.03 -15.61
C VAL A 659 7.58 -9.07 -16.58
N GLU A 660 7.84 -7.99 -17.32
CA GLU A 660 9.01 -7.90 -18.22
C GLU A 660 10.31 -7.48 -17.51
N ASP A 661 10.28 -7.12 -16.21
CA ASP A 661 11.49 -6.77 -15.46
C ASP A 661 12.23 -8.06 -15.03
N ASN A 662 13.45 -8.28 -15.53
CA ASN A 662 14.24 -9.48 -15.20
C ASN A 662 14.65 -9.51 -13.72
N ILE A 663 14.13 -10.49 -12.95
CA ILE A 663 14.47 -10.70 -11.54
C ILE A 663 15.96 -11.03 -11.32
N TYR A 664 16.63 -11.61 -12.31
CA TYR A 664 18.02 -12.08 -12.19
C TYR A 664 19.06 -10.96 -12.33
N ASP A 665 18.68 -9.82 -12.92
CA ASP A 665 19.54 -8.62 -13.03
C ASP A 665 19.54 -7.77 -11.73
N LYS A 666 18.72 -8.14 -10.73
CA LYS A 666 18.52 -7.39 -9.48
C LYS A 666 19.45 -7.92 -8.37
N PRO A 667 20.51 -7.20 -7.96
CA PRO A 667 21.45 -7.69 -6.96
C PRO A 667 20.93 -7.62 -5.53
N LEU A 668 19.89 -6.81 -5.28
CA LEU A 668 19.03 -6.85 -4.10
C LEU A 668 17.64 -6.32 -4.48
N PHE A 669 16.68 -6.49 -3.58
CA PHE A 669 15.35 -5.86 -3.69
C PHE A 669 15.14 -4.91 -2.51
N ILE A 670 14.66 -3.70 -2.79
CA ILE A 670 14.33 -2.67 -1.80
C ILE A 670 12.94 -2.07 -2.07
N GLN A 671 12.26 -1.58 -1.04
CA GLN A 671 11.01 -0.82 -1.16
C GLN A 671 11.34 0.68 -1.26
N SER A 672 10.44 1.47 -1.83
CA SER A 672 10.44 2.93 -1.67
C SER A 672 9.07 3.38 -1.16
N SER A 673 9.07 4.53 -0.48
CA SER A 673 7.89 5.16 0.12
C SER A 673 8.08 6.68 0.10
N GLN A 674 7.08 7.44 0.51
CA GLN A 674 7.13 8.90 0.52
C GLN A 674 6.68 9.48 1.87
N MET A 675 7.52 10.34 2.44
CA MET A 675 7.20 11.10 3.64
C MET A 675 6.62 12.46 3.22
N ASP A 676 5.30 12.52 3.11
CA ASP A 676 4.54 13.74 2.86
C ASP A 676 4.79 14.79 3.97
N GLN A 677 5.15 16.01 3.58
CA GLN A 677 5.58 17.07 4.51
C GLN A 677 4.47 17.49 5.46
N LYS A 678 3.23 17.54 5.00
CA LYS A 678 2.04 17.91 5.79
C LYS A 678 1.64 16.81 6.78
N THR A 679 1.96 15.56 6.45
CA THR A 679 1.61 14.32 7.16
C THR A 679 2.62 14.00 8.26
N TYR A 680 3.92 14.13 7.95
CA TYR A 680 5.02 13.83 8.87
C TYR A 680 5.56 15.06 9.61
N GLY A 681 5.37 16.26 9.07
CA GLY A 681 5.77 17.53 9.70
C GLY A 681 7.21 17.53 10.19
N VAL A 682 7.39 17.74 11.49
CA VAL A 682 8.70 17.78 12.17
C VAL A 682 9.56 16.52 11.93
N CYS A 683 8.95 15.36 11.71
CA CYS A 683 9.69 14.13 11.37
C CYS A 683 10.36 14.24 10.00
N ALA A 684 9.64 14.70 8.98
CA ALA A 684 10.19 14.93 7.63
C ALA A 684 11.15 16.14 7.59
N GLU A 685 10.86 17.20 8.35
CA GLU A 685 11.73 18.38 8.49
C GLU A 685 13.10 18.01 9.07
N VAL A 686 13.12 17.32 10.23
CA VAL A 686 14.37 16.87 10.89
C VAL A 686 15.11 15.86 10.01
N PHE A 687 14.41 14.98 9.30
CA PHE A 687 15.06 14.02 8.42
C PHE A 687 15.68 14.67 7.18
N LYS A 688 14.97 15.60 6.51
CA LYS A 688 15.51 16.42 5.41
C LYS A 688 16.73 17.24 5.85
N SER A 689 16.66 17.86 7.04
CA SER A 689 17.79 18.60 7.63
C SER A 689 19.03 17.72 7.83
N ARG A 690 18.86 16.49 8.35
CA ARG A 690 19.96 15.51 8.51
C ARG A 690 20.50 15.00 7.17
N LEU A 691 19.65 14.88 6.15
CA LEU A 691 20.01 14.53 4.77
C LEU A 691 20.74 15.67 4.01
N GLY A 692 20.67 16.90 4.54
CA GLY A 692 21.29 18.09 3.95
C GLY A 692 20.44 18.81 2.90
N VAL A 693 19.14 18.47 2.77
CA VAL A 693 18.19 19.11 1.85
C VAL A 693 17.24 20.06 2.57
N VAL A 694 16.74 21.08 1.88
CA VAL A 694 15.88 22.12 2.46
C VAL A 694 14.72 22.44 1.51
N GLY A 695 13.49 22.37 2.03
CA GLY A 695 12.28 22.74 1.31
C GLY A 695 11.04 22.02 1.84
N GLU A 696 9.86 22.54 1.48
CA GLU A 696 8.55 22.01 1.89
C GLU A 696 8.04 20.86 1.00
N GLN A 697 8.84 20.40 0.03
CA GLN A 697 8.51 19.22 -0.76
C GLN A 697 8.57 17.94 0.09
N ASP A 698 7.75 16.96 -0.28
CA ASP A 698 7.75 15.61 0.28
C ASP A 698 9.09 14.90 0.01
N LEU A 699 9.49 13.97 0.87
CA LEU A 699 10.75 13.23 0.75
C LEU A 699 10.51 11.78 0.28
N ASP A 700 11.09 11.39 -0.85
CA ASP A 700 11.13 9.97 -1.26
C ASP A 700 12.17 9.23 -0.42
N ILE A 701 11.76 8.14 0.21
CA ILE A 701 12.60 7.32 1.09
C ILE A 701 12.75 5.90 0.54
N LEU A 702 13.81 5.23 0.98
CA LEU A 702 14.06 3.81 0.75
C LEU A 702 13.75 3.03 2.03
N VAL A 703 13.03 1.93 1.88
CA VAL A 703 12.52 1.11 2.98
C VAL A 703 13.08 -0.31 2.85
N ASN A 704 13.61 -0.79 3.97
CA ASN A 704 14.28 -2.06 4.10
C ASN A 704 13.68 -2.88 5.26
N CYS A 705 12.63 -3.67 4.96
CA CYS A 705 12.14 -4.71 5.86
C CYS A 705 13.07 -5.94 5.81
N VAL A 706 13.44 -6.47 6.97
CA VAL A 706 14.34 -7.63 7.09
C VAL A 706 13.68 -8.76 7.89
N MET A 707 13.13 -9.72 7.14
CA MET A 707 12.53 -10.95 7.69
C MET A 707 13.47 -12.16 7.67
N SER A 708 14.63 -12.06 7.04
CA SER A 708 15.56 -13.20 6.91
C SER A 708 16.55 -13.23 8.08
N PRO A 709 16.69 -14.36 8.81
CA PRO A 709 17.75 -14.54 9.82
C PRO A 709 19.11 -14.91 9.19
N PHE A 710 19.14 -15.24 7.90
CA PHE A 710 20.32 -15.78 7.21
C PHE A 710 21.39 -14.78 6.69
N PRO A 711 21.14 -13.47 6.43
CA PRO A 711 22.08 -12.64 5.65
C PRO A 711 23.35 -12.22 6.41
N THR A 712 23.45 -12.47 7.72
CA THR A 712 24.67 -12.14 8.49
C THR A 712 25.75 -13.21 8.38
N VAL A 713 25.38 -14.45 8.05
CA VAL A 713 26.32 -15.56 7.82
C VAL A 713 27.28 -15.19 6.68
N ALA A 714 28.56 -15.55 6.85
CA ALA A 714 29.65 -15.24 5.91
C ALA A 714 29.74 -13.75 5.49
N ASN A 715 29.27 -12.82 6.34
CA ASN A 715 29.17 -11.39 6.03
C ASN A 715 28.36 -11.09 4.74
N PHE A 716 27.36 -11.91 4.40
CA PHE A 716 26.59 -11.73 3.15
C PHE A 716 25.89 -10.35 3.05
N THR A 717 25.55 -9.71 4.17
CA THR A 717 25.14 -8.30 4.24
C THR A 717 26.05 -7.38 3.42
N LYS A 718 27.38 -7.58 3.45
CA LYS A 718 28.34 -6.79 2.67
C LYS A 718 28.14 -6.97 1.16
N SER A 719 27.85 -8.17 0.68
CA SER A 719 27.58 -8.41 -0.76
C SER A 719 26.31 -7.70 -1.22
N VAL A 720 25.33 -7.52 -0.32
CA VAL A 720 24.11 -6.74 -0.59
C VAL A 720 24.41 -5.24 -0.59
N THR A 721 25.13 -4.73 0.41
CA THR A 721 25.38 -3.30 0.59
C THR A 721 26.44 -2.74 -0.35
N ASP A 722 27.45 -3.52 -0.73
CA ASP A 722 28.39 -3.18 -1.82
C ASP A 722 27.65 -2.99 -3.16
N ALA A 723 26.69 -3.87 -3.44
CA ALA A 723 25.91 -3.82 -4.68
C ALA A 723 24.91 -2.66 -4.70
N PHE A 724 24.32 -2.33 -3.53
CA PHE A 724 23.57 -1.10 -3.35
C PHE A 724 24.44 0.13 -3.62
N LYS A 725 25.60 0.22 -2.96
CA LYS A 725 26.52 1.38 -3.07
C LYS A 725 26.95 1.60 -4.52
N ARG A 726 27.33 0.55 -5.25
CA ARG A 726 27.66 0.64 -6.68
C ARG A 726 26.52 1.26 -7.50
N ILE A 727 25.28 0.79 -7.31
CA ILE A 727 24.12 1.31 -8.04
C ILE A 727 23.81 2.76 -7.64
N ALA A 728 24.00 3.13 -6.37
CA ALA A 728 23.89 4.51 -5.94
C ALA A 728 24.89 5.42 -6.66
N HIS A 729 26.17 5.03 -6.79
CA HIS A 729 27.14 5.79 -7.60
C HIS A 729 26.74 5.88 -9.09
N GLU A 730 26.28 4.79 -9.71
CA GLU A 730 25.83 4.78 -11.10
C GLU A 730 24.69 5.79 -11.37
N GLU A 731 23.77 5.95 -10.41
CA GLU A 731 22.67 6.92 -10.52
C GLU A 731 23.08 8.34 -10.07
N ILE A 732 24.08 8.49 -9.20
CA ILE A 732 24.66 9.80 -8.85
C ILE A 732 25.29 10.48 -10.06
N GLU A 733 25.98 9.75 -10.95
CA GLU A 733 26.51 10.33 -12.20
C GLU A 733 25.40 10.96 -13.06
N THR A 734 24.20 10.36 -13.08
CA THR A 734 23.02 10.93 -13.75
C THR A 734 22.52 12.20 -13.03
N CYS A 735 22.58 12.23 -11.69
CA CYS A 735 22.17 13.39 -10.89
C CYS A 735 23.18 14.55 -11.01
N ILE A 736 24.48 14.26 -11.06
CA ILE A 736 25.54 15.24 -11.32
C ILE A 736 25.36 15.82 -12.74
N PHE A 737 25.14 14.99 -13.75
CA PHE A 737 24.87 15.45 -15.12
C PHE A 737 23.64 16.38 -15.22
N ARG A 738 22.55 16.07 -14.52
CA ARG A 738 21.36 16.95 -14.46
C ARG A 738 21.67 18.31 -13.87
N ASN A 739 22.45 18.36 -12.78
CA ASN A 739 22.61 19.56 -11.95
C ASN A 739 23.89 20.38 -12.24
N THR A 740 24.81 19.88 -13.05
CA THR A 740 25.99 20.63 -13.48
C THR A 740 25.64 21.57 -14.62
N VAL A 741 25.92 22.87 -14.46
CA VAL A 741 25.84 23.85 -15.56
C VAL A 741 27.08 23.74 -16.44
N THR A 742 26.88 23.71 -17.75
CA THR A 742 27.92 23.50 -18.77
C THR A 742 27.62 24.27 -20.06
N ALA A 743 28.58 24.31 -20.98
CA ALA A 743 28.32 24.79 -22.34
C ALA A 743 27.31 23.86 -23.06
N ALA A 744 26.21 24.43 -23.56
CA ALA A 744 25.06 23.70 -24.10
C ALA A 744 24.50 24.38 -25.37
N ASP A 745 23.74 23.60 -26.15
CA ASP A 745 23.10 24.05 -27.39
C ASP A 745 21.69 24.61 -27.09
N TYR A 746 21.61 25.92 -26.82
CA TYR A 746 20.32 26.57 -26.53
C TYR A 746 19.48 26.72 -27.78
N LYS A 747 18.17 26.45 -27.66
CA LYS A 747 17.15 26.67 -28.69
C LYS A 747 16.08 27.63 -28.20
N PHE A 748 15.57 28.42 -29.13
CA PHE A 748 14.53 29.42 -28.91
C PHE A 748 13.47 29.33 -30.01
N VAL A 749 12.18 29.46 -29.65
CA VAL A 749 11.09 29.69 -30.62
C VAL A 749 11.17 31.14 -31.11
N VAL A 750 11.10 31.34 -32.42
CA VAL A 750 11.20 32.67 -33.05
C VAL A 750 9.81 33.26 -33.25
N GLN A 751 9.62 34.50 -32.80
CA GLN A 751 8.39 35.27 -32.93
C GLN A 751 8.69 36.68 -33.48
N GLY A 752 7.72 37.27 -34.18
CA GLY A 752 7.76 38.68 -34.59
C GLY A 752 8.52 38.93 -35.89
N THR A 753 7.85 39.52 -36.88
CA THR A 753 8.44 39.84 -38.19
C THR A 753 8.81 41.32 -38.35
N ASP A 754 8.37 42.20 -37.44
CA ASP A 754 8.83 43.58 -37.34
C ASP A 754 10.12 43.68 -36.51
N LYS A 755 10.12 43.15 -35.28
CA LYS A 755 11.30 42.91 -34.42
C LYS A 755 11.33 41.43 -34.01
N MET A 756 12.52 40.82 -33.91
CA MET A 756 12.66 39.42 -33.50
C MET A 756 12.61 39.25 -31.97
N TYR A 757 11.74 38.35 -31.52
CA TYR A 757 11.61 37.88 -30.15
C TYR A 757 11.89 36.37 -30.08
N LEU A 758 12.44 35.94 -28.94
CA LEU A 758 12.93 34.58 -28.71
C LEU A 758 12.48 34.08 -27.33
N THR A 759 11.71 32.99 -27.28
CA THR A 759 11.42 32.25 -26.03
C THR A 759 12.27 30.98 -25.99
N MET A 760 13.05 30.78 -24.92
CA MET A 760 13.91 29.60 -24.79
C MET A 760 13.06 28.35 -24.54
N LEU A 761 13.53 27.19 -25.03
CA LEU A 761 12.99 25.89 -24.64
C LEU A 761 13.49 25.52 -23.22
N PRO A 762 12.64 25.49 -22.18
CA PRO A 762 13.06 25.22 -20.81
C PRO A 762 13.09 23.72 -20.50
N MET A 763 13.74 23.34 -19.40
CA MET A 763 13.54 22.04 -18.75
C MET A 763 13.55 22.20 -17.23
N PHE A 764 12.58 21.61 -16.52
CA PHE A 764 12.63 21.54 -15.05
C PHE A 764 13.76 20.64 -14.53
N ASN A 765 14.25 19.72 -15.35
CA ASN A 765 15.08 18.58 -14.98
C ASN A 765 16.55 18.68 -15.41
N HIS A 766 17.01 19.86 -15.84
CA HIS A 766 18.39 20.04 -16.30
C HIS A 766 18.87 21.49 -16.07
N ALA A 767 19.93 21.67 -15.28
CA ALA A 767 20.40 22.96 -14.79
C ALA A 767 20.67 24.01 -15.89
N ASN A 768 21.16 23.58 -17.06
CA ASN A 768 21.36 24.45 -18.22
C ASN A 768 20.04 25.13 -18.67
N TYR A 769 18.95 24.37 -18.68
CA TYR A 769 17.65 24.81 -19.22
C TYR A 769 16.64 25.20 -18.14
N ARG A 770 17.05 25.32 -16.86
CA ARG A 770 16.22 25.78 -15.72
C ARG A 770 15.92 27.29 -15.75
N HIS A 771 15.53 27.80 -16.92
CA HIS A 771 15.20 29.19 -17.15
C HIS A 771 13.97 29.31 -18.06
N GLN A 772 12.94 30.04 -17.64
CA GLN A 772 12.01 30.65 -18.59
C GLN A 772 12.57 32.00 -19.01
N LEU A 773 13.16 32.03 -20.20
CA LEU A 773 13.87 33.19 -20.76
C LEU A 773 13.16 33.69 -22.01
N ILE A 774 12.80 34.98 -21.99
CA ILE A 774 12.21 35.73 -23.10
C ILE A 774 13.11 36.92 -23.40
N VAL A 775 13.63 37.00 -24.62
CA VAL A 775 14.47 38.11 -25.09
C VAL A 775 13.98 38.67 -26.43
N SER A 776 14.44 39.87 -26.79
CA SER A 776 14.42 40.35 -28.18
C SER A 776 15.84 40.61 -28.66
N CYS A 777 16.08 40.54 -29.97
CA CYS A 777 17.39 40.68 -30.57
C CYS A 777 17.35 41.33 -31.96
N ASP A 778 18.51 41.83 -32.38
CA ASP A 778 18.77 42.30 -33.75
C ASP A 778 19.59 41.25 -34.50
N VAL A 779 19.14 40.87 -35.69
CA VAL A 779 19.79 39.92 -36.60
C VAL A 779 20.09 40.59 -37.96
N PRO A 780 21.00 40.05 -38.79
CA PRO A 780 21.31 40.63 -40.11
C PRO A 780 20.07 40.76 -41.01
N LEU A 781 19.99 41.85 -41.79
CA LEU A 781 18.83 42.15 -42.62
C LEU A 781 18.49 41.03 -43.60
N ASP A 782 19.48 40.39 -44.22
CA ASP A 782 19.28 39.29 -45.16
C ASP A 782 18.75 38.00 -44.48
N VAL A 783 19.02 37.82 -43.19
CA VAL A 783 18.42 36.74 -42.38
C VAL A 783 16.98 37.09 -42.03
N MET A 784 16.72 38.34 -41.64
CA MET A 784 15.37 38.81 -41.30
C MET A 784 14.44 38.82 -42.52
N GLU A 785 14.94 39.17 -43.70
CA GLU A 785 14.18 39.16 -44.96
C GLU A 785 13.81 37.73 -45.37
N ARG A 786 14.76 36.78 -45.38
CA ARG A 786 14.43 35.36 -45.66
C ARG A 786 13.47 34.77 -44.63
N TYR A 787 13.58 35.16 -43.35
CA TYR A 787 12.61 34.76 -42.32
C TYR A 787 11.21 35.33 -42.61
N ARG A 788 11.10 36.61 -42.98
CA ARG A 788 9.84 37.24 -43.40
C ARG A 788 9.21 36.53 -44.59
N GLU A 789 10.01 36.20 -45.62
CA GLU A 789 9.55 35.46 -46.80
C GLU A 789 9.01 34.08 -46.40
N ALA A 790 9.81 33.24 -45.72
CA ALA A 790 9.41 31.88 -45.35
C ALA A 790 8.26 31.83 -44.31
N LYS A 791 8.07 32.89 -43.53
CA LYS A 791 6.94 33.08 -42.59
C LYS A 791 5.68 33.64 -43.28
N ALA A 792 5.83 34.32 -44.42
CA ALA A 792 4.70 34.73 -45.27
C ALA A 792 4.20 33.57 -46.16
N GLU A 793 5.10 32.70 -46.63
CA GLU A 793 4.76 31.44 -47.30
C GLU A 793 3.99 30.49 -46.38
N ASP A 794 4.34 30.46 -45.10
CA ASP A 794 3.77 29.55 -44.09
C ASP A 794 3.65 30.26 -42.72
N PRO A 795 2.53 30.97 -42.49
CA PRO A 795 2.27 31.66 -41.23
C PRO A 795 2.17 30.73 -40.01
N SER A 796 1.83 29.46 -40.23
CA SER A 796 1.74 28.40 -39.21
C SER A 796 3.10 27.89 -38.73
N ALA A 797 4.15 28.01 -39.55
CA ALA A 797 5.47 27.47 -39.26
C ALA A 797 6.05 27.93 -37.91
N VAL A 798 6.51 26.94 -37.15
CA VAL A 798 7.43 27.14 -36.02
C VAL A 798 8.84 27.29 -36.59
N PHE A 799 9.42 28.47 -36.42
CA PHE A 799 10.83 28.70 -36.63
C PHE A 799 11.57 28.63 -35.31
N MET A 800 12.79 28.10 -35.32
CA MET A 800 13.66 28.00 -34.16
C MET A 800 15.02 28.60 -34.44
N LEU A 801 15.54 29.37 -33.49
CA LEU A 801 16.91 29.86 -33.50
C LEU A 801 17.69 29.04 -32.48
N SER A 802 18.77 28.39 -32.91
CA SER A 802 19.71 27.72 -32.01
C SER A 802 21.01 28.50 -31.89
N THR A 803 21.81 28.23 -30.86
CA THR A 803 23.23 28.58 -30.89
C THR A 803 23.93 27.79 -32.01
N ALA A 804 25.01 28.36 -32.56
CA ALA A 804 25.80 27.72 -33.63
C ALA A 804 26.81 26.67 -33.10
N SER A 805 27.01 26.63 -31.79
CA SER A 805 27.81 25.68 -31.02
C SER A 805 27.37 25.71 -29.55
N PRO A 806 27.83 24.78 -28.70
CA PRO A 806 27.61 24.86 -27.27
C PRO A 806 28.23 26.13 -26.66
N VAL A 807 27.48 26.83 -25.81
CA VAL A 807 27.91 28.04 -25.07
C VAL A 807 27.31 28.03 -23.65
N GLU A 808 27.76 28.91 -22.75
CA GLU A 808 27.06 29.12 -21.48
C GLU A 808 25.89 30.12 -21.66
N LEU A 809 24.79 29.96 -20.92
CA LEU A 809 23.65 30.90 -21.01
C LEU A 809 24.03 32.34 -20.63
N THR A 810 25.02 32.48 -19.74
CA THR A 810 25.66 33.74 -19.35
C THR A 810 26.24 34.52 -20.53
N SER A 811 26.77 33.86 -21.57
CA SER A 811 27.34 34.54 -22.73
C SER A 811 26.26 35.07 -23.68
N ILE A 812 25.15 34.36 -23.83
CA ILE A 812 23.95 34.84 -24.56
C ILE A 812 23.41 36.11 -23.89
N LEU A 813 23.32 36.10 -22.55
CA LEU A 813 22.87 37.24 -21.75
C LEU A 813 23.87 38.42 -21.71
N ALA A 814 25.09 38.25 -22.23
CA ALA A 814 26.12 39.30 -22.24
C ALA A 814 26.00 40.28 -23.42
N GLY A 815 25.20 39.98 -24.46
CA GLY A 815 24.77 40.97 -25.47
C GLY A 815 24.79 40.53 -26.94
N SER A 816 25.51 39.46 -27.29
CA SER A 816 25.43 38.82 -28.61
C SER A 816 25.85 37.34 -28.57
N PHE A 817 25.43 36.56 -29.56
CA PHE A 817 25.90 35.18 -29.76
C PHE A 817 25.77 34.72 -31.21
N LYS A 818 26.56 33.71 -31.60
CA LYS A 818 26.42 33.05 -32.90
C LYS A 818 25.23 32.10 -32.92
N ALA A 819 24.36 32.32 -33.89
CA ALA A 819 23.08 31.65 -34.05
C ALA A 819 22.97 30.91 -35.40
N VAL A 820 22.04 29.95 -35.47
CA VAL A 820 21.55 29.33 -36.70
C VAL A 820 20.02 29.34 -36.65
N LEU A 821 19.38 29.73 -37.74
CA LEU A 821 17.92 29.71 -37.90
C LEU A 821 17.51 28.38 -38.53
N HIS A 822 16.37 27.83 -38.11
CA HIS A 822 15.80 26.56 -38.57
C HIS A 822 14.29 26.72 -38.79
N LYS A 823 13.75 26.05 -39.81
CA LYS A 823 12.29 25.83 -39.95
C LYS A 823 11.96 24.44 -39.44
N ARG A 824 10.99 24.31 -38.52
CA ARG A 824 10.43 23.02 -38.10
C ARG A 824 9.34 22.63 -39.09
N SER A 825 9.43 21.41 -39.64
CA SER A 825 8.41 20.82 -40.50
C SER A 825 7.29 20.16 -39.69
N ASP A 826 6.16 19.89 -40.33
CA ASP A 826 4.99 19.18 -39.75
C ASP A 826 5.36 17.84 -39.10
N ASN A 827 6.37 17.16 -39.66
CA ASN A 827 6.92 15.90 -39.16
C ASN A 827 7.83 16.08 -37.93
N GLY A 828 7.92 17.30 -37.37
CA GLY A 828 8.78 17.65 -36.25
C GLY A 828 10.26 17.87 -36.58
N VAL A 829 10.70 17.54 -37.80
CA VAL A 829 12.10 17.65 -38.26
C VAL A 829 12.46 19.12 -38.48
N GLU A 830 13.55 19.56 -37.88
CA GLU A 830 14.16 20.88 -38.08
C GLU A 830 15.08 20.88 -39.31
N LEU A 831 14.99 21.91 -40.16
CA LEU A 831 15.83 22.12 -41.33
C LEU A 831 16.58 23.45 -41.20
N SER A 832 17.92 23.39 -41.22
CA SER A 832 18.79 24.57 -41.16
C SER A 832 18.51 25.54 -42.32
N PHE A 833 18.22 26.80 -41.97
CA PHE A 833 17.76 27.83 -42.89
C PHE A 833 18.85 28.90 -43.08
N GLY A 834 19.94 28.50 -43.74
CA GLY A 834 21.10 29.35 -44.04
C GLY A 834 22.36 28.99 -43.23
N SER A 835 23.37 29.84 -43.32
CA SER A 835 24.61 29.78 -42.53
C SER A 835 24.44 30.39 -41.14
N SER A 836 25.40 30.18 -40.25
CA SER A 836 25.41 30.86 -38.96
C SER A 836 25.64 32.38 -39.10
N PHE A 837 25.02 33.13 -38.20
CA PHE A 837 25.07 34.60 -38.13
C PHE A 837 25.23 35.06 -36.68
N GLU A 838 25.49 36.35 -36.46
CA GLU A 838 25.53 36.94 -35.11
C GLU A 838 24.13 37.49 -34.77
N ALA A 839 23.52 37.00 -33.69
CA ALA A 839 22.36 37.62 -33.06
C ALA A 839 22.86 38.59 -31.97
N SER A 840 22.42 39.84 -31.99
CA SER A 840 22.99 40.94 -31.20
C SER A 840 21.93 41.77 -30.49
N ASN A 841 22.34 42.74 -29.66
CA ASN A 841 21.44 43.60 -28.89
C ASN A 841 20.43 42.79 -28.06
N ILE A 842 20.92 41.75 -27.36
CA ILE A 842 20.06 40.85 -26.57
C ILE A 842 19.42 41.61 -25.41
N GLN A 843 18.12 41.88 -25.51
CA GLN A 843 17.34 42.60 -24.50
C GLN A 843 16.42 41.64 -23.75
N VAL A 844 16.69 41.44 -22.45
CA VAL A 844 15.90 40.55 -21.58
C VAL A 844 14.56 41.19 -21.22
N ILE A 845 13.47 40.47 -21.51
CA ILE A 845 12.07 40.84 -21.19
C ILE A 845 11.62 40.08 -19.94
N LYS A 846 11.90 38.77 -19.85
CA LYS A 846 11.73 37.92 -18.65
C LYS A 846 12.90 36.93 -18.57
N ASN A 847 13.38 36.65 -17.35
CA ASN A 847 14.37 35.61 -17.09
C ASN A 847 14.11 35.01 -15.71
N LYS A 848 13.23 34.00 -15.65
CA LYS A 848 12.78 33.38 -14.40
C LYS A 848 13.49 32.03 -14.23
N ARG A 849 14.05 31.75 -13.05
CA ARG A 849 14.66 30.46 -12.72
C ARG A 849 13.58 29.40 -12.45
N LEU A 850 13.85 28.17 -12.90
CA LEU A 850 12.96 27.00 -12.77
C LEU A 850 13.59 25.88 -11.91
N ASP A 851 14.48 26.24 -10.98
CA ASP A 851 14.91 25.33 -9.89
C ASP A 851 13.73 25.06 -8.95
N SER A 852 13.67 23.88 -8.33
CA SER A 852 12.52 23.46 -7.50
C SER A 852 12.15 24.48 -6.41
N LYS A 853 13.16 25.09 -5.78
CA LYS A 853 13.04 26.11 -4.73
C LYS A 853 12.45 27.46 -5.20
N TYR A 854 12.22 27.63 -6.49
CA TYR A 854 11.56 28.80 -7.10
C TYR A 854 10.22 28.44 -7.74
N LEU A 855 9.81 27.18 -7.70
CA LEU A 855 8.51 26.69 -8.18
C LEU A 855 7.51 26.58 -7.03
N ASP A 856 6.24 26.79 -7.35
CA ASP A 856 5.14 26.58 -6.42
C ASP A 856 4.86 25.07 -6.25
N LEU A 857 4.46 24.66 -5.04
CA LEU A 857 4.14 23.26 -4.71
C LEU A 857 2.88 22.75 -5.43
N SER A 858 2.01 23.67 -5.84
CA SER A 858 0.75 23.43 -6.54
C SER A 858 0.56 24.47 -7.64
N TYR A 859 -0.17 24.12 -8.71
CA TYR A 859 -0.57 25.10 -9.72
C TYR A 859 -1.41 26.24 -9.13
N SER A 860 -1.36 27.39 -9.79
CA SER A 860 -2.32 28.47 -9.59
C SER A 860 -3.73 28.00 -9.97
N ASP A 861 -4.77 28.55 -9.34
CA ASP A 861 -6.11 28.42 -9.91
C ASP A 861 -6.23 29.24 -11.19
N GLU A 862 -5.77 30.50 -11.21
CA GLU A 862 -5.81 31.36 -12.39
C GLU A 862 -4.65 31.06 -13.36
N MET A 863 -4.93 30.88 -14.64
CA MET A 863 -3.90 30.62 -15.66
C MET A 863 -3.36 31.91 -16.29
N TYR A 864 -2.03 32.10 -16.26
CA TYR A 864 -1.38 33.35 -16.65
C TYR A 864 -0.37 33.20 -17.80
N PHE A 865 -0.27 34.24 -18.62
CA PHE A 865 0.66 34.35 -19.75
C PHE A 865 1.41 35.69 -19.67
N TYR A 866 2.66 35.72 -20.12
CA TYR A 866 3.31 36.98 -20.49
C TYR A 866 2.77 37.43 -21.85
N LEU A 867 2.55 38.74 -22.01
CA LEU A 867 2.20 39.38 -23.29
C LEU A 867 3.19 40.52 -23.56
N TYR A 868 3.91 40.42 -24.67
CA TYR A 868 5.01 41.31 -25.05
C TYR A 868 5.03 41.49 -26.57
N GLY A 869 5.84 42.42 -27.07
CA GLY A 869 5.98 42.66 -28.51
C GLY A 869 6.15 44.13 -28.85
N THR A 870 5.71 44.50 -30.04
CA THR A 870 5.58 45.88 -30.53
C THR A 870 4.11 46.31 -30.50
N PRO A 871 3.76 47.59 -30.72
CA PRO A 871 2.38 48.01 -30.95
C PRO A 871 1.72 47.38 -32.19
N THR A 872 2.52 46.85 -33.14
CA THR A 872 2.05 46.22 -34.39
C THR A 872 1.96 44.70 -34.34
N GLN A 873 2.75 44.03 -33.50
CA GLN A 873 2.73 42.58 -33.32
C GLN A 873 2.95 42.22 -31.84
N GLN A 874 1.94 41.60 -31.22
CA GLN A 874 2.06 41.07 -29.86
C GLN A 874 2.20 39.55 -29.86
N HIS A 875 2.78 39.01 -28.79
CA HIS A 875 3.15 37.60 -28.63
C HIS A 875 2.84 37.15 -27.19
N ILE A 876 2.57 35.86 -27.00
CA ILE A 876 2.36 35.29 -25.65
C ILE A 876 3.19 34.03 -25.38
N GLU A 877 3.46 33.84 -24.08
CA GLU A 877 4.19 32.72 -23.49
C GLU A 877 3.56 32.38 -22.12
N HIS A 878 3.20 31.12 -21.88
CA HIS A 878 2.59 30.66 -20.62
C HIS A 878 3.57 30.76 -19.44
N ILE A 879 3.13 31.29 -18.28
CA ILE A 879 4.01 31.47 -17.12
C ILE A 879 4.21 30.14 -16.39
N LEU A 880 5.44 29.64 -16.34
CA LEU A 880 5.75 28.35 -15.73
C LEU A 880 6.00 28.50 -14.22
N VAL A 881 4.97 28.23 -13.40
CA VAL A 881 5.03 28.41 -11.94
C VAL A 881 5.26 27.13 -11.14
N ALA A 882 4.71 26.01 -11.59
CA ALA A 882 4.89 24.68 -10.97
C ALA A 882 5.39 23.66 -12.00
N SER A 883 6.00 22.55 -11.55
CA SER A 883 6.56 21.50 -12.43
C SER A 883 5.48 20.63 -13.10
N LYS A 884 5.87 19.66 -13.96
CA LYS A 884 4.94 18.81 -14.75
C LYS A 884 4.00 19.63 -15.65
N ASN A 885 4.50 20.75 -16.17
CA ASN A 885 3.74 21.80 -16.85
C ASN A 885 3.78 21.63 -18.39
N VAL A 886 3.34 22.63 -19.14
CA VAL A 886 3.42 22.70 -20.61
C VAL A 886 3.84 24.11 -21.04
N GLN A 887 4.86 24.21 -21.90
CA GLN A 887 5.17 25.48 -22.58
C GLN A 887 4.10 25.70 -23.64
N LEU A 888 3.49 26.89 -23.65
CA LEU A 888 2.46 27.30 -24.62
C LEU A 888 2.83 28.69 -25.14
N THR A 889 3.18 28.76 -26.43
CA THR A 889 3.73 29.96 -27.07
C THR A 889 2.90 30.28 -28.33
N SER A 890 2.59 31.55 -28.59
CA SER A 890 1.96 31.97 -29.86
C SER A 890 2.48 33.33 -30.30
N ASP A 891 2.75 33.49 -31.60
CA ASP A 891 3.10 34.78 -32.20
C ASP A 891 1.87 35.52 -32.73
N GLN A 892 2.05 36.79 -33.11
CA GLN A 892 1.09 37.64 -33.81
C GLN A 892 -0.37 37.51 -33.29
N VAL A 893 -0.54 37.54 -31.96
CA VAL A 893 -1.86 37.47 -31.34
C VAL A 893 -2.65 38.74 -31.63
N SER A 894 -3.95 38.62 -31.88
CA SER A 894 -4.84 39.79 -32.04
C SER A 894 -5.53 40.10 -30.73
N LEU A 895 -5.63 41.39 -30.37
CA LEU A 895 -6.24 41.87 -29.15
C LEU A 895 -7.47 42.73 -29.49
N ASP A 896 -8.64 42.32 -29.01
CA ASP A 896 -9.88 43.10 -29.04
C ASP A 896 -10.18 43.58 -27.61
N LEU A 897 -9.70 44.78 -27.28
CA LEU A 897 -9.78 45.34 -25.93
C LEU A 897 -11.05 46.17 -25.76
N THR A 898 -11.96 45.67 -24.92
CA THR A 898 -13.23 46.34 -24.60
C THR A 898 -13.06 47.47 -23.57
N GLU A 899 -12.03 47.39 -22.74
CA GLU A 899 -11.73 48.40 -21.71
C GLU A 899 -10.21 48.59 -21.58
N GLY A 900 -9.79 49.82 -21.27
CA GLY A 900 -8.39 50.15 -21.02
C GLY A 900 -7.50 50.16 -22.27
N SER A 901 -6.18 50.09 -22.06
CA SER A 901 -5.18 50.15 -23.14
C SER A 901 -3.82 49.66 -22.66
N ILE A 902 -3.06 49.00 -23.54
CA ILE A 902 -1.67 48.58 -23.28
C ILE A 902 -0.73 49.54 -24.04
N SER A 903 0.28 50.08 -23.35
CA SER A 903 1.27 50.98 -23.97
C SER A 903 2.45 50.21 -24.59
N GLU A 904 3.23 50.88 -25.45
CA GLU A 904 4.49 50.34 -25.99
C GLU A 904 5.50 49.99 -24.89
N ASP A 905 5.62 50.85 -23.88
CA ASP A 905 6.44 50.66 -22.67
C ASP A 905 5.96 49.47 -21.80
N ASP A 906 4.65 49.22 -21.77
CA ASP A 906 4.09 48.01 -21.15
C ASP A 906 4.42 46.73 -21.94
N LEU A 907 4.28 46.76 -23.28
CA LEU A 907 4.64 45.63 -24.15
C LEU A 907 6.15 45.34 -24.15
N ALA A 908 6.99 46.36 -24.04
CA ALA A 908 8.45 46.23 -23.93
C ALA A 908 8.90 45.60 -22.60
N ARG A 909 8.16 45.83 -21.50
CA ARG A 909 8.37 45.13 -20.21
C ARG A 909 7.80 43.71 -20.17
N GLY A 910 6.82 43.41 -21.03
CA GLY A 910 5.98 42.23 -20.95
C GLY A 910 4.97 42.32 -19.79
N VAL A 911 3.69 42.50 -20.11
CA VAL A 911 2.57 42.51 -19.16
C VAL A 911 2.08 41.09 -18.85
N ILE A 912 1.23 40.96 -17.84
CA ILE A 912 0.59 39.70 -17.44
C ILE A 912 -0.82 39.66 -18.02
N VAL A 913 -1.17 38.54 -18.66
CA VAL A 913 -2.50 38.24 -19.18
C VAL A 913 -3.07 37.06 -18.42
N ARG A 914 -4.24 37.24 -17.80
CA ARG A 914 -5.01 36.14 -17.19
C ARG A 914 -6.06 35.65 -18.17
N MET A 915 -6.16 34.34 -18.35
CA MET A 915 -7.20 33.71 -19.17
C MET A 915 -8.46 33.49 -18.33
N ASP A 916 -9.42 34.42 -18.37
CA ASP A 916 -10.57 34.53 -17.44
C ASP A 916 -11.56 33.34 -17.44
N ARG A 917 -11.34 32.33 -18.32
CA ARG A 917 -12.17 31.12 -18.44
C ARG A 917 -11.41 29.82 -18.21
N LEU A 918 -10.11 29.89 -17.89
CA LEU A 918 -9.25 28.72 -17.67
C LEU A 918 -8.87 28.60 -16.20
N ARG A 919 -8.54 27.38 -15.80
CA ARG A 919 -8.04 27.07 -14.46
C ARG A 919 -6.80 26.18 -14.58
N GLU A 920 -5.61 26.68 -14.23
CA GLU A 920 -4.36 25.94 -14.45
C GLU A 920 -4.36 24.64 -13.62
N SER A 921 -4.78 24.73 -12.34
CA SER A 921 -5.04 23.62 -11.41
C SER A 921 -6.01 22.52 -11.90
N VAL A 922 -6.86 22.80 -12.88
CA VAL A 922 -7.83 21.86 -13.47
C VAL A 922 -7.37 21.32 -14.84
N VAL A 923 -6.48 22.06 -15.50
CA VAL A 923 -6.03 21.81 -16.87
C VAL A 923 -4.67 21.08 -16.91
N LEU A 924 -3.85 21.24 -15.87
CA LEU A 924 -2.54 20.61 -15.71
C LEU A 924 -2.55 19.53 -14.59
N PRO A 925 -1.66 18.52 -14.64
CA PRO A 925 -0.63 18.26 -15.66
C PRO A 925 -1.23 17.63 -16.93
N VAL A 926 -0.72 18.06 -18.09
CA VAL A 926 -1.15 17.52 -19.40
C VAL A 926 -0.32 16.29 -19.75
N LEU A 927 -0.97 15.18 -20.07
CA LEU A 927 -0.30 13.95 -20.47
C LEU A 927 0.50 14.17 -21.79
N PRO A 928 1.82 13.92 -21.83
CA PRO A 928 2.58 14.10 -23.06
C PRO A 928 2.23 13.00 -24.10
N PRO A 929 2.15 13.33 -25.40
CA PRO A 929 2.61 14.56 -26.05
C PRO A 929 1.46 15.52 -26.41
N HIS A 930 0.40 15.64 -25.59
CA HIS A 930 -0.80 16.37 -25.99
C HIS A 930 -0.64 17.90 -25.92
N THR A 931 -1.01 18.57 -27.01
CA THR A 931 -1.36 20.01 -27.04
C THR A 931 -2.72 20.21 -26.37
N PRO A 932 -2.89 21.17 -25.44
CA PRO A 932 -4.19 21.44 -24.83
C PRO A 932 -5.20 22.00 -25.85
N ALA A 933 -6.42 21.45 -25.89
CA ALA A 933 -7.39 21.75 -26.95
C ALA A 933 -7.88 23.22 -27.03
N PHE A 934 -7.67 24.01 -25.98
CA PHE A 934 -7.97 25.44 -25.93
C PHE A 934 -6.86 26.31 -26.55
N PHE A 935 -5.64 25.77 -26.72
CA PHE A 935 -4.45 26.48 -27.18
C PHE A 935 -4.06 25.98 -28.58
N LYS A 936 -4.74 26.54 -29.58
CA LYS A 936 -4.58 26.21 -31.01
C LYS A 936 -4.75 27.47 -31.87
N SER A 937 -4.23 27.45 -33.09
CA SER A 937 -4.30 28.59 -34.00
C SER A 937 -5.72 29.14 -34.14
N GLY A 938 -5.87 30.46 -34.09
CA GLY A 938 -7.15 31.17 -34.21
C GLY A 938 -8.12 30.99 -33.03
N ALA A 939 -7.75 30.30 -31.94
CA ALA A 939 -8.59 30.19 -30.75
C ALA A 939 -8.73 31.54 -30.04
N GLU A 940 -9.92 31.82 -29.52
CA GLU A 940 -10.26 33.07 -28.83
C GLU A 940 -10.49 32.81 -27.33
N GLN A 941 -9.88 33.64 -26.48
CA GLN A 941 -9.99 33.57 -25.02
C GLN A 941 -10.35 34.93 -24.44
N LYS A 942 -11.24 34.96 -23.43
CA LYS A 942 -11.49 36.19 -22.68
C LYS A 942 -10.31 36.45 -21.73
N ILE A 943 -9.83 37.69 -21.69
CA ILE A 943 -8.67 38.09 -20.91
C ILE A 943 -8.87 39.35 -20.08
N THR A 944 -8.13 39.37 -18.96
CA THR A 944 -7.84 40.57 -18.17
C THR A 944 -6.32 40.78 -18.13
N VAL A 945 -5.86 42.02 -18.31
CA VAL A 945 -4.44 42.38 -18.47
C VAL A 945 -3.97 43.24 -17.31
N PHE A 946 -2.79 42.93 -16.76
CA PHE A 946 -2.19 43.55 -15.59
C PHE A 946 -0.73 43.91 -15.87
N ARG A 947 -0.20 44.98 -15.26
CA ARG A 947 1.26 45.16 -15.24
C ARG A 947 1.90 44.07 -14.39
N ASP A 948 3.04 43.53 -14.83
CA ASP A 948 3.85 42.65 -13.97
C ASP A 948 4.36 43.48 -12.78
N PRO A 949 3.99 43.16 -11.52
CA PRO A 949 4.51 43.84 -10.34
C PRO A 949 5.96 43.45 -10.04
N HIS A 950 6.49 42.41 -10.69
CA HIS A 950 7.82 41.87 -10.44
C HIS A 950 8.86 42.41 -11.43
N ALA A 951 10.13 42.44 -10.97
CA ALA A 951 11.25 42.58 -11.89
C ALA A 951 11.33 41.40 -12.88
N ARG A 952 11.89 41.63 -14.07
CA ARG A 952 12.00 40.59 -15.11
C ARG A 952 12.81 39.37 -14.66
N GLU A 953 13.75 39.53 -13.72
CA GLU A 953 14.58 38.49 -13.12
C GLU A 953 13.95 37.84 -11.86
N LYS A 954 12.94 38.46 -11.23
CA LYS A 954 12.32 37.98 -9.98
C LYS A 954 11.60 36.65 -10.20
N SER A 955 12.18 35.58 -9.68
CA SER A 955 11.68 34.20 -9.73
C SER A 955 10.76 33.89 -8.54
N GLY A 956 10.04 32.75 -8.56
CA GLY A 956 9.11 32.35 -7.51
C GLY A 956 9.78 31.86 -6.21
N PRO A 957 9.06 31.12 -5.35
CA PRO A 957 7.62 30.84 -5.41
C PRO A 957 6.77 32.13 -5.20
N GLY A 958 5.44 31.99 -5.27
CA GLY A 958 4.48 33.05 -4.97
C GLY A 958 4.37 34.15 -6.04
N LEU A 959 4.68 33.85 -7.31
CA LEU A 959 4.60 34.86 -8.38
C LEU A 959 3.15 35.32 -8.62
N THR A 960 2.20 34.40 -8.54
CA THR A 960 0.78 34.60 -8.86
C THR A 960 -0.03 35.27 -7.75
N GLU A 961 0.39 35.12 -6.49
CA GLU A 961 -0.21 35.80 -5.33
C GLU A 961 -0.26 37.32 -5.54
N ALA A 962 0.85 37.88 -6.04
CA ALA A 962 0.94 39.30 -6.35
C ALA A 962 -0.03 39.71 -7.47
N TYR A 963 -0.16 38.90 -8.54
CA TYR A 963 -1.02 39.21 -9.69
C TYR A 963 -2.50 39.41 -9.30
N ALA A 964 -2.99 38.63 -8.33
CA ALA A 964 -4.36 38.77 -7.81
C ALA A 964 -4.64 40.12 -7.11
N SER A 965 -3.59 40.85 -6.70
CA SER A 965 -3.70 42.16 -6.04
C SER A 965 -3.52 43.37 -6.97
N VAL A 966 -3.05 43.17 -8.21
CA VAL A 966 -2.79 44.27 -9.15
C VAL A 966 -4.09 44.75 -9.80
N SER A 967 -4.27 46.07 -9.92
CA SER A 967 -5.39 46.62 -10.69
C SER A 967 -5.20 46.35 -12.20
N PRO A 968 -6.24 45.91 -12.93
CA PRO A 968 -6.13 45.67 -14.36
C PRO A 968 -5.91 46.97 -15.14
N ILE A 969 -5.18 46.88 -16.25
CA ILE A 969 -4.92 48.00 -17.17
C ILE A 969 -5.72 47.89 -18.49
N ALA A 970 -6.20 46.69 -18.81
CA ALA A 970 -7.11 46.44 -19.93
C ALA A 970 -7.92 45.14 -19.73
N SER A 971 -9.06 45.02 -20.42
CA SER A 971 -9.89 43.81 -20.47
C SER A 971 -10.42 43.60 -21.90
N GLY A 972 -10.68 42.35 -22.30
CA GLY A 972 -11.19 42.05 -23.64
C GLY A 972 -11.03 40.59 -24.07
N THR A 973 -10.71 40.39 -25.35
CA THR A 973 -10.49 39.07 -25.97
C THR A 973 -9.10 39.02 -26.63
N ILE A 974 -8.41 37.90 -26.48
CA ILE A 974 -7.19 37.56 -27.24
C ILE A 974 -7.51 36.47 -28.25
N LYS A 975 -6.97 36.58 -29.45
CA LYS A 975 -7.00 35.55 -30.49
C LYS A 975 -5.58 35.06 -30.76
N LEU A 976 -5.37 33.75 -30.65
CA LEU A 976 -4.08 33.12 -30.94
C LEU A 976 -3.75 33.21 -32.43
N GLY A 977 -2.47 33.44 -32.75
CA GLY A 977 -2.02 33.66 -34.12
C GLY A 977 -1.99 32.39 -34.98
N SER A 978 -1.33 32.51 -36.13
CA SER A 978 -1.16 31.38 -37.05
C SER A 978 -0.21 30.33 -36.50
N MET A 979 0.91 30.73 -35.87
CA MET A 979 1.80 29.81 -35.18
C MET A 979 1.41 29.66 -33.70
N VAL A 980 1.34 28.40 -33.29
CA VAL A 980 1.24 27.95 -31.92
C VAL A 980 2.29 26.88 -31.71
N TYR A 981 3.18 27.08 -30.76
CA TYR A 981 4.13 26.07 -30.29
C TYR A 981 3.71 25.57 -28.92
N THR A 982 3.77 24.25 -28.72
CA THR A 982 3.52 23.64 -27.42
C THR A 982 4.51 22.51 -27.14
N ASP A 983 5.06 22.46 -25.93
CA ASP A 983 5.83 21.31 -25.45
C ASP A 983 5.44 20.90 -24.01
N SER A 984 5.06 19.64 -23.86
CA SER A 984 4.88 18.95 -22.58
C SER A 984 5.83 17.75 -22.42
N VAL A 985 6.66 17.46 -23.42
CA VAL A 985 7.54 16.30 -23.50
C VAL A 985 8.94 16.67 -22.99
N ASP A 986 9.62 17.62 -23.63
CA ASP A 986 11.03 17.92 -23.36
C ASP A 986 11.19 18.73 -22.07
N LEU A 987 10.31 19.71 -21.84
CA LEU A 987 10.16 20.50 -20.60
C LEU A 987 10.13 19.63 -19.33
N ASN A 988 9.43 18.50 -19.41
CA ASN A 988 9.24 17.54 -18.32
C ASN A 988 10.18 16.33 -18.40
N MET A 989 11.01 16.23 -19.45
CA MET A 989 11.84 15.06 -19.69
C MET A 989 12.91 14.92 -18.61
N ASN A 990 13.16 13.68 -18.17
CA ASN A 990 14.37 13.35 -17.43
C ASN A 990 15.50 13.05 -18.43
N PRO A 991 16.51 13.94 -18.56
CA PRO A 991 17.64 13.70 -19.46
C PRO A 991 18.62 12.69 -18.85
N LEU A 992 19.44 12.06 -19.69
CA LEU A 992 20.52 11.16 -19.27
C LEU A 992 21.83 11.53 -19.97
N PRO A 993 23.00 11.17 -19.41
CA PRO A 993 24.29 11.29 -20.08
C PRO A 993 24.33 10.58 -21.45
N LYS A 994 25.15 11.09 -22.38
CA LYS A 994 25.38 10.43 -23.68
C LYS A 994 25.96 9.03 -23.46
N GLY A 995 25.28 7.99 -23.94
CA GLY A 995 25.67 6.59 -23.81
C GLY A 995 25.06 5.85 -22.61
N ALA A 996 24.40 6.55 -21.67
CA ALA A 996 23.60 5.89 -20.65
C ALA A 996 22.30 5.33 -21.27
N GLU A 997 22.10 4.00 -21.23
CA GLU A 997 20.82 3.43 -21.63
C GLU A 997 19.72 3.92 -20.68
N ARG A 998 18.62 4.45 -21.23
CA ARG A 998 17.35 4.48 -20.49
C ARG A 998 16.99 3.04 -20.15
N PRO A 999 16.64 2.71 -18.88
CA PRO A 999 15.97 1.44 -18.57
C PRO A 999 14.82 1.27 -19.55
N LYS A 1000 14.80 0.15 -20.28
CA LYS A 1000 13.97 -0.01 -21.48
C LYS A 1000 12.48 -0.04 -21.10
N LYS A 1001 11.88 1.14 -20.98
CA LYS A 1001 10.43 1.36 -21.06
C LYS A 1001 9.99 0.97 -22.47
N LYS A 1002 9.85 -0.34 -22.71
CA LYS A 1002 8.73 -0.85 -23.52
C LYS A 1002 7.50 -0.12 -23.02
N ASP A 1003 6.76 0.51 -23.91
CA ASP A 1003 5.69 1.41 -23.50
C ASP A 1003 4.41 0.62 -23.17
N VAL A 1004 4.50 -0.20 -22.12
CA VAL A 1004 3.39 -1.00 -21.58
C VAL A 1004 2.26 -0.10 -21.02
N SER A 1005 2.50 1.21 -20.90
CA SER A 1005 1.45 2.19 -20.59
C SER A 1005 0.50 2.42 -21.77
N ARG A 1006 0.99 2.26 -23.01
CA ARG A 1006 0.19 2.28 -24.24
C ARG A 1006 -0.41 0.92 -24.61
N MET A 1007 0.13 -0.18 -24.09
CA MET A 1007 -0.49 -1.50 -24.27
C MET A 1007 -1.81 -1.57 -23.50
N SER A 1008 -2.88 -1.86 -24.22
CA SER A 1008 -4.19 -2.17 -23.64
C SER A 1008 -4.11 -3.33 -22.63
N LEU A 1009 -5.15 -3.46 -21.79
CA LEU A 1009 -5.26 -4.61 -20.90
C LEU A 1009 -5.30 -5.93 -21.69
N ALA A 1010 -5.90 -5.93 -22.89
CA ALA A 1010 -5.90 -7.08 -23.79
C ALA A 1010 -4.48 -7.45 -24.23
N GLU A 1011 -3.70 -6.51 -24.78
CA GLU A 1011 -2.31 -6.78 -25.22
C GLU A 1011 -1.40 -7.23 -24.07
N ARG A 1012 -1.58 -6.70 -22.86
CA ARG A 1012 -0.87 -7.18 -21.67
C ARG A 1012 -1.27 -8.59 -21.26
N LEU A 1013 -2.58 -8.89 -21.24
CA LEU A 1013 -3.07 -10.24 -20.95
C LEU A 1013 -2.64 -11.24 -22.02
N ASP A 1014 -2.61 -10.84 -23.29
CA ASP A 1014 -2.22 -11.71 -24.40
C ASP A 1014 -0.70 -11.90 -24.48
N ALA A 1015 0.10 -10.92 -24.10
CA ALA A 1015 1.54 -11.11 -23.88
C ALA A 1015 1.81 -12.08 -22.71
N ALA A 1016 1.10 -11.95 -21.59
CA ALA A 1016 1.21 -12.90 -20.48
C ALA A 1016 0.74 -14.31 -20.91
N ARG A 1017 -0.41 -14.43 -21.59
CA ARG A 1017 -0.92 -15.69 -22.15
C ARG A 1017 0.03 -16.31 -23.17
N ALA A 1018 0.80 -15.51 -23.92
CA ALA A 1018 1.83 -16.01 -24.83
C ALA A 1018 3.00 -16.67 -24.07
N ASN A 1019 3.41 -16.13 -22.91
CA ASN A 1019 4.39 -16.78 -22.03
C ASN A 1019 3.83 -18.10 -21.43
N PHE A 1020 2.53 -18.14 -21.09
CA PHE A 1020 1.87 -19.37 -20.63
C PHE A 1020 1.50 -20.36 -21.76
N SER A 1021 1.59 -19.95 -23.03
CA SER A 1021 1.19 -20.80 -24.16
C SER A 1021 2.24 -21.88 -24.46
N PRO A 1022 1.84 -23.13 -24.75
CA PRO A 1022 2.80 -24.17 -25.09
C PRO A 1022 3.51 -23.83 -26.41
N GLN A 1023 4.80 -23.48 -26.33
CA GLN A 1023 5.67 -23.45 -27.50
C GLN A 1023 5.77 -24.87 -28.06
N ARG A 1024 4.90 -25.18 -29.03
CA ARG A 1024 5.00 -26.42 -29.83
C ARG A 1024 6.42 -26.47 -30.43
N PRO A 1025 7.18 -27.55 -30.21
CA PRO A 1025 8.53 -27.65 -30.77
C PRO A 1025 8.49 -27.43 -32.29
N SER A 1026 9.18 -26.38 -32.77
CA SER A 1026 9.24 -26.07 -34.18
C SER A 1026 9.83 -27.28 -34.92
N PRO A 1027 9.13 -27.90 -35.90
CA PRO A 1027 9.66 -29.05 -36.60
C PRO A 1027 10.96 -28.64 -37.32
N LYS A 1028 12.06 -29.37 -37.04
CA LYS A 1028 13.36 -29.10 -37.68
C LYS A 1028 13.17 -29.11 -39.21
N PRO A 1029 13.65 -28.10 -39.95
CA PRO A 1029 13.41 -28.01 -41.38
C PRO A 1029 14.05 -29.19 -42.11
N LEU A 1030 13.22 -30.05 -42.68
CA LEU A 1030 13.66 -31.06 -43.65
C LEU A 1030 14.17 -30.33 -44.90
N ALA A 1031 15.44 -30.54 -45.23
CA ALA A 1031 16.03 -30.00 -46.44
C ALA A 1031 15.36 -30.59 -47.69
N ASN A 1032 15.42 -29.82 -48.79
CA ASN A 1032 14.91 -30.13 -50.14
C ASN A 1032 13.38 -30.13 -50.32
N LYS A 1033 12.87 -29.04 -50.90
CA LYS A 1033 11.87 -29.07 -51.99
C LYS A 1033 12.07 -27.86 -52.92
N PRO A 1034 11.77 -27.98 -54.24
CA PRO A 1034 12.08 -26.95 -55.22
C PRO A 1034 11.01 -25.84 -55.32
N ARG A 1035 11.37 -24.72 -55.97
CA ARG A 1035 10.47 -23.59 -56.31
C ARG A 1035 9.33 -24.01 -57.24
N VAL A 1036 8.08 -23.66 -56.92
CA VAL A 1036 6.99 -23.39 -57.90
C VAL A 1036 6.08 -22.25 -57.39
N VAL A 1037 6.08 -21.14 -58.12
CA VAL A 1037 4.99 -20.17 -58.45
C VAL A 1037 3.96 -19.72 -57.38
N ASN A 1038 3.81 -18.39 -57.25
CA ASN A 1038 2.66 -17.73 -56.62
C ASN A 1038 1.35 -17.99 -57.39
N ILE A 1039 0.26 -18.27 -56.67
CA ILE A 1039 -1.11 -18.08 -57.16
C ILE A 1039 -1.86 -17.24 -56.12
N ASP A 1040 -2.60 -16.23 -56.59
CA ASP A 1040 -3.42 -15.35 -55.75
C ASP A 1040 -4.67 -16.08 -55.25
N HIS A 1041 -4.98 -15.91 -53.96
CA HIS A 1041 -6.11 -16.55 -53.29
C HIS A 1041 -7.17 -15.56 -52.78
N HIS A 1042 -7.20 -14.32 -53.27
CA HIS A 1042 -8.33 -13.40 -53.09
C HIS A 1042 -9.59 -13.75 -53.92
N ALA A 1043 -9.90 -15.04 -54.06
CA ALA A 1043 -11.15 -15.55 -54.61
C ALA A 1043 -11.56 -16.88 -53.94
N LEU A 1044 -12.87 -17.06 -53.73
CA LEU A 1044 -13.52 -18.17 -53.01
C LEU A 1044 -13.12 -18.35 -51.52
N MET A 1045 -13.87 -17.71 -50.60
CA MET A 1045 -14.46 -18.38 -49.42
C MET A 1045 -15.46 -17.48 -48.66
N ALA A 1046 -16.56 -17.10 -49.33
CA ALA A 1046 -17.75 -16.54 -48.70
C ALA A 1046 -18.98 -16.99 -49.53
N PRO A 1047 -19.78 -17.96 -49.03
CA PRO A 1047 -20.78 -17.60 -48.01
C PRO A 1047 -21.12 -18.69 -46.97
N ILE A 1048 -20.23 -19.64 -46.64
CA ILE A 1048 -20.59 -20.82 -45.82
C ILE A 1048 -20.62 -20.56 -44.29
N VAL A 1049 -19.76 -19.68 -43.76
CA VAL A 1049 -19.55 -19.55 -42.30
C VAL A 1049 -20.75 -18.93 -41.56
N LYS A 1050 -21.57 -18.10 -42.22
CA LYS A 1050 -22.65 -17.34 -41.56
C LYS A 1050 -23.88 -18.16 -41.15
N THR A 1051 -24.07 -19.36 -41.73
CA THR A 1051 -25.28 -20.17 -41.47
C THR A 1051 -25.13 -21.09 -40.25
N GLY A 1052 -23.94 -21.65 -40.02
CA GLY A 1052 -23.72 -22.59 -38.92
C GLY A 1052 -23.79 -21.95 -37.53
N PHE A 1053 -23.31 -20.71 -37.39
CA PHE A 1053 -23.22 -20.02 -36.10
C PHE A 1053 -24.61 -19.76 -35.48
N ASN A 1054 -25.57 -19.30 -36.29
CA ASN A 1054 -26.92 -18.96 -35.82
C ASN A 1054 -27.70 -20.20 -35.35
N VAL A 1055 -27.48 -21.37 -35.95
CA VAL A 1055 -28.13 -22.63 -35.53
C VAL A 1055 -27.62 -23.09 -34.16
N PHE A 1056 -26.31 -22.95 -33.91
CA PHE A 1056 -25.70 -23.34 -32.64
C PHE A 1056 -26.18 -22.45 -31.47
N VAL A 1057 -26.30 -21.13 -31.69
CA VAL A 1057 -26.82 -20.19 -30.69
C VAL A 1057 -28.29 -20.49 -30.36
N PHE A 1058 -29.14 -20.76 -31.35
CA PHE A 1058 -30.54 -21.13 -31.11
C PHE A 1058 -30.69 -22.42 -30.30
N ALA A 1059 -29.82 -23.41 -30.54
CA ALA A 1059 -29.82 -24.67 -29.77
C ALA A 1059 -29.47 -24.45 -28.29
N MET A 1060 -28.48 -23.60 -27.97
CA MET A 1060 -28.15 -23.28 -26.58
C MET A 1060 -29.27 -22.53 -25.85
N VAL A 1061 -29.89 -21.53 -26.49
CA VAL A 1061 -30.99 -20.75 -25.87
C VAL A 1061 -32.19 -21.65 -25.55
N ALA A 1062 -32.53 -22.58 -26.45
CA ALA A 1062 -33.59 -23.57 -26.20
C ALA A 1062 -33.25 -24.52 -25.03
N LEU A 1063 -31.99 -24.92 -24.88
CA LEU A 1063 -31.55 -25.80 -23.79
C LEU A 1063 -31.62 -25.11 -22.42
N ILE A 1064 -31.19 -23.85 -22.35
CA ILE A 1064 -31.22 -23.03 -21.12
C ILE A 1064 -32.68 -22.76 -20.67
N ALA A 1065 -33.59 -22.51 -21.62
CA ALA A 1065 -35.02 -22.38 -21.32
C ALA A 1065 -35.62 -23.68 -20.74
N LEU A 1066 -35.19 -24.85 -21.22
CA LEU A 1066 -35.67 -26.14 -20.74
C LEU A 1066 -35.23 -26.44 -19.29
N VAL A 1067 -33.97 -26.16 -18.95
CA VAL A 1067 -33.41 -26.34 -17.59
C VAL A 1067 -34.02 -25.36 -16.59
N SER A 1068 -34.38 -24.16 -17.04
CA SER A 1068 -35.06 -23.15 -16.22
C SER A 1068 -36.48 -23.60 -15.84
N ALA A 1069 -37.18 -24.30 -16.74
CA ALA A 1069 -38.55 -24.75 -16.52
C ALA A 1069 -38.67 -25.92 -15.52
N THR A 1070 -37.72 -26.88 -15.52
CA THR A 1070 -37.76 -28.01 -14.57
C THR A 1070 -37.45 -27.60 -13.14
N SER A 1071 -36.58 -26.60 -12.94
CA SER A 1071 -36.21 -26.09 -11.62
C SER A 1071 -37.39 -25.49 -10.84
N TYR A 1072 -38.39 -24.92 -11.55
CA TYR A 1072 -39.54 -24.28 -10.92
C TYR A 1072 -40.62 -25.27 -10.41
N VAL A 1073 -40.60 -26.52 -10.87
CA VAL A 1073 -41.60 -27.55 -10.48
C VAL A 1073 -41.22 -28.24 -9.16
N ALA A 1074 -39.92 -28.33 -8.85
CA ALA A 1074 -39.44 -28.98 -7.63
C ALA A 1074 -39.81 -28.24 -6.34
N LEU A 1075 -39.88 -26.91 -6.37
CA LEU A 1075 -40.14 -26.06 -5.20
C LEU A 1075 -41.61 -26.04 -4.73
N ALA A 1076 -42.54 -26.62 -5.49
CA ALA A 1076 -43.96 -26.63 -5.16
C ALA A 1076 -44.44 -27.85 -4.35
N TYR A 1077 -43.57 -28.87 -4.12
CA TYR A 1077 -44.02 -30.19 -3.63
C TYR A 1077 -43.56 -30.57 -2.21
N VAL A 1078 -42.89 -29.67 -1.47
CA VAL A 1078 -42.39 -29.94 -0.11
C VAL A 1078 -43.04 -29.03 0.94
N SER A 1079 -44.38 -28.95 0.94
CA SER A 1079 -45.13 -28.68 2.18
C SER A 1079 -46.53 -29.30 2.15
N ARG A 1080 -46.75 -30.36 2.94
CA ARG A 1080 -48.02 -30.84 3.57
C ARG A 1080 -47.99 -32.35 3.87
N SER A 1081 -47.76 -32.72 5.12
CA SER A 1081 -48.06 -34.08 5.61
C SER A 1081 -48.09 -34.23 7.15
N SER A 1082 -49.03 -33.56 7.85
CA SER A 1082 -49.59 -34.14 9.10
C SER A 1082 -50.85 -33.45 9.66
N ARG A 1083 -51.90 -34.29 9.82
CA ARG A 1083 -52.98 -34.23 10.84
C ARG A 1083 -54.13 -33.20 10.67
N PRO A 1084 -55.35 -33.47 11.24
CA PRO A 1084 -56.60 -33.19 10.51
C PRO A 1084 -57.78 -32.57 11.33
N ASP A 1085 -58.95 -32.53 10.66
CA ASP A 1085 -60.34 -32.52 11.16
C ASP A 1085 -61.11 -31.21 11.51
N MET A 1086 -62.03 -30.86 10.57
CA MET A 1086 -63.41 -30.34 10.77
C MET A 1086 -63.67 -28.88 11.25
N PRO A 1087 -64.87 -28.28 10.95
CA PRO A 1087 -65.64 -28.31 9.68
C PRO A 1087 -66.11 -26.84 9.29
N PRO A 1088 -67.25 -26.50 8.60
CA PRO A 1088 -67.17 -25.57 7.45
C PRO A 1088 -68.20 -24.38 7.38
N MET A 1089 -68.16 -23.65 6.24
CA MET A 1089 -69.21 -22.76 5.64
C MET A 1089 -69.41 -21.33 6.17
N PRO A 1090 -69.98 -20.38 5.36
CA PRO A 1090 -69.95 -20.19 3.90
C PRO A 1090 -69.61 -18.69 3.51
N PRO A 1091 -69.85 -18.17 2.27
CA PRO A 1091 -69.11 -16.99 1.74
C PRO A 1091 -69.93 -15.70 1.47
N THR A 1092 -69.26 -14.63 1.02
CA THR A 1092 -69.85 -13.53 0.23
C THR A 1092 -68.80 -12.84 -0.67
N SER A 1093 -69.22 -11.95 -1.58
CA SER A 1093 -68.42 -11.46 -2.73
C SER A 1093 -68.44 -9.90 -2.86
N PRO A 1094 -67.82 -9.25 -3.87
CA PRO A 1094 -67.15 -7.95 -3.69
C PRO A 1094 -67.82 -6.73 -4.36
N MET A 1095 -67.31 -5.52 -4.05
CA MET A 1095 -67.30 -4.24 -4.80
C MET A 1095 -66.54 -3.20 -3.93
N LEU A 1096 -66.13 -1.98 -4.32
CA LEU A 1096 -65.59 -1.29 -5.51
C LEU A 1096 -65.74 0.23 -5.27
N LEU A 1097 -64.75 1.04 -5.67
CA LEU A 1097 -64.82 2.48 -6.03
C LEU A 1097 -64.91 3.62 -4.98
N ALA A 1098 -64.55 4.83 -5.49
CA ALA A 1098 -64.48 6.18 -4.91
C ALA A 1098 -63.41 6.38 -3.80
N ILE A 1099 -62.42 7.30 -3.86
CA ILE A 1099 -62.17 8.56 -4.59
C ILE A 1099 -63.04 9.75 -4.16
N GLU A 1100 -62.40 10.76 -3.56
CA GLU A 1100 -62.78 12.18 -3.70
C GLU A 1100 -61.53 13.10 -3.61
N HIS A 1101 -61.67 14.37 -3.97
CA HIS A 1101 -60.58 15.31 -4.32
C HIS A 1101 -60.18 16.27 -3.16
N SER A 1102 -58.92 16.75 -3.03
CA SER A 1102 -58.29 17.94 -3.70
C SER A 1102 -58.97 19.29 -3.34
N PRO A 1103 -58.31 20.49 -3.34
CA PRO A 1103 -57.10 20.83 -4.12
C PRO A 1103 -56.07 21.89 -3.59
N SER A 1104 -54.95 21.99 -4.32
CA SER A 1104 -54.08 23.17 -4.53
C SER A 1104 -53.19 23.66 -3.36
N ARG A 1105 -52.00 24.24 -3.57
CA ARG A 1105 -51.30 24.73 -4.80
C ARG A 1105 -49.85 24.17 -4.82
N GLU A 1106 -49.14 23.90 -5.93
CA GLU A 1106 -48.94 24.59 -7.24
C GLU A 1106 -48.21 25.95 -7.13
N HIS A 1107 -47.31 26.40 -8.02
CA HIS A 1107 -46.59 25.84 -9.20
C HIS A 1107 -45.40 26.82 -9.49
N LEU A 1108 -44.51 26.81 -10.52
CA LEU A 1108 -44.12 26.14 -11.80
C LEU A 1108 -42.63 26.59 -12.02
N ALA A 1109 -41.72 26.10 -12.88
CA ALA A 1109 -41.54 25.07 -13.91
C ALA A 1109 -40.00 24.75 -13.95
N SER A 1110 -39.28 24.18 -14.92
CA SER A 1110 -39.46 23.59 -16.28
C SER A 1110 -38.42 22.44 -16.41
N HIS A 1111 -38.58 21.34 -17.15
CA HIS A 1111 -39.00 21.07 -18.53
C HIS A 1111 -37.93 21.12 -19.64
N ALA A 1112 -37.07 20.09 -19.68
CA ALA A 1112 -36.45 19.43 -20.84
C ALA A 1112 -35.77 18.13 -20.31
N ILE A 1113 -35.67 16.97 -20.98
CA ILE A 1113 -36.06 16.50 -22.32
C ILE A 1113 -36.75 15.12 -22.13
N PHE A 1114 -37.80 14.80 -22.89
CA PHE A 1114 -38.38 13.44 -22.92
C PHE A 1114 -38.80 13.03 -24.36
N ASN A 1115 -37.81 12.80 -25.23
CA ASN A 1115 -37.96 12.16 -26.55
C ASN A 1115 -36.59 11.90 -27.20
N LEU A 1116 -35.97 10.76 -26.88
CA LEU A 1116 -34.94 10.04 -27.66
C LEU A 1116 -34.59 8.73 -26.92
N PHE A 1117 -33.84 7.84 -27.57
CA PHE A 1117 -33.43 6.51 -27.05
C PHE A 1117 -34.55 5.47 -26.85
N LEU A 1118 -35.25 5.16 -27.95
CA LEU A 1118 -35.63 3.77 -28.22
C LEU A 1118 -34.43 3.10 -28.92
N GLY A 1119 -33.74 2.17 -28.25
CA GLY A 1119 -32.62 1.43 -28.84
C GLY A 1119 -31.92 0.48 -27.86
N GLU A 1120 -31.90 -0.81 -28.22
CA GLU A 1120 -31.12 -1.92 -27.63
C GLU A 1120 -31.26 -2.26 -26.12
N PRO A 1121 -31.87 -3.41 -25.77
CA PRO A 1121 -31.75 -4.05 -24.47
C PRO A 1121 -30.61 -5.10 -24.47
N SER A 1122 -29.35 -4.65 -24.39
CA SER A 1122 -28.17 -5.53 -24.55
C SER A 1122 -27.12 -5.44 -23.41
N LEU A 1123 -27.43 -4.80 -22.28
CA LEU A 1123 -26.45 -4.56 -21.19
C LEU A 1123 -26.79 -5.05 -19.77
N TYR A 1124 -27.95 -5.68 -19.54
CA TYR A 1124 -28.43 -6.03 -18.19
C TYR A 1124 -28.16 -7.47 -17.70
N LEU A 1125 -27.45 -8.29 -18.48
CA LEU A 1125 -27.19 -9.71 -18.14
C LEU A 1125 -25.76 -10.02 -17.67
N TRP A 1126 -24.97 -8.99 -17.32
CA TRP A 1126 -23.56 -9.13 -16.89
C TRP A 1126 -23.27 -8.56 -15.49
N LEU A 1127 -24.32 -8.18 -14.74
CA LEU A 1127 -24.24 -7.51 -13.43
C LEU A 1127 -25.00 -8.28 -12.32
N SER A 1128 -25.14 -9.61 -12.48
CA SER A 1128 -25.84 -10.48 -11.52
C SER A 1128 -25.15 -11.83 -11.30
N LEU A 1129 -23.83 -11.88 -11.55
CA LEU A 1129 -22.94 -13.02 -11.28
C LEU A 1129 -21.63 -12.59 -10.58
N VAL A 1130 -21.59 -11.36 -10.05
CA VAL A 1130 -20.52 -10.83 -9.19
C VAL A 1130 -21.13 -10.00 -8.05
N VAL A 1131 -22.03 -10.66 -7.30
CA VAL A 1131 -22.50 -10.33 -5.94
C VAL A 1131 -22.69 -11.66 -5.22
#